data_AF-A0A0J9VX91-F1
#
_entry.id   AF-A0A0J9VX91-F1
#
_cell.length_a   1.000
_cell.length_b   1.000
_cell.length_c   1.000
_cell.angle_alpha   90.00
_cell.angle_beta   90.00
_cell.angle_gamma   90.00
#
_symmetry.space_group_name_H-M   'P 1'
#
loop_
_entity.id
_entity.type
_entity.pdbx_description
1 polymer ?
#
loop_
_entity_poly.entity_id
_entity_poly.type
_entity_poly.pdbx_seq_one_letter_code
_entity_poly.pdbx_strand_id
1 'polypeptide(L)'
;MSTSGPSPADWCPTLAIHGIGLQSLAFASTSLANADVKDASTPVDGEKPPKNKQKRNKLTLSCHECVERKTKIGHHYLLLGVKRQTDCRYTHVANLLKETTGSASNGCRITTTSKKKYGSNGKPRIPNIADRGMLSDLRASSHGADALSIGLLSNVPYSSPSASNVFGIGSEHPFVNYWTGEGGLHDPISVLPEKIQADILLSRYFECVDPVYPVIHRQTFYADYEYFWQLKQQEKTSSTDPTFVALIFAMLALGTQFVTSTTPFQERKLTAEFYASASSQSLRIATYLSSASLRSIQAMVLLAYFLVNNNHTSDAWAFSGISIRQAHAMGLHRDPTIVTPDANLFEKQQRRKIWQAVLLQGTSLAVILSLPPPATHTDISVENPLDDSSSIAQSDFADAAYIRGCWTLANLVQETICSPRSLELPICTTVRQRSKLIADFRAVYQSFPDVFRSWDPDRITAMAKTNKRVVRQTLFLTNNYFHNLMLVYASESPDVPANIHATLDAAHDAITAFFTFFSLFEIEACAWWGFNHRAFLEALCIGNVLSETALEPEDRNKVTEGPLLVRAKADIIRMIQIMKVMGEDSEVARQRYYAVDSLSQVDHILQAAREVAELGDGDVATVLAELKPFCRLISSSKGSDKPFSTHFGVSTEVAFKIIEKAKSDGLTFVGLSGYRGTQNLAKDAFVQFSKLFRDVKGELGIKMKLANIGGGWAGISTKDAPSFTDYNKTTMDDFSSAFADWDGKLTMTTEPGRALISKAGWLQIHVINISQPSLNTDLSTNPSRVYLSAGTHHGLKEGSKISFEWHTCHPPGTTGPCVLYGPTCDSDDIILGKDANGNEKIYGPAAYGPSYCTSFNSVPPPKVIYVNYEQSMIDRYLISSIPGIMRLLTALAKEYKRVARQSLCLMNN
;
A
#
# COMPACT_ATOMS: atom_id res chain seq x y z
N MET A 1 50.37 4.47 -27.56
CA MET A 1 50.74 3.72 -28.78
C MET A 1 50.37 2.27 -28.52
N SER A 2 49.39 1.63 -29.19
CA SER A 2 49.32 1.29 -30.64
C SER A 2 50.37 0.21 -31.03
N THR A 3 50.06 -0.92 -31.68
CA THR A 3 48.79 -1.36 -32.32
C THR A 3 48.76 -2.87 -32.61
N SER A 4 47.57 -3.50 -32.54
CA SER A 4 47.04 -4.67 -33.31
C SER A 4 47.94 -5.85 -33.80
N GLY A 5 47.67 -7.05 -33.27
CA GLY A 5 47.75 -8.37 -33.98
C GLY A 5 49.14 -9.03 -34.14
N PRO A 6 49.24 -10.31 -34.59
CA PRO A 6 48.18 -11.27 -35.00
C PRO A 6 48.19 -12.62 -34.21
N SER A 7 47.37 -13.58 -34.64
CA SER A 7 47.32 -15.01 -34.22
C SER A 7 48.32 -15.89 -35.03
N PRO A 8 48.66 -17.17 -34.70
CA PRO A 8 47.72 -18.32 -34.67
C PRO A 8 48.04 -19.50 -33.69
N ALA A 9 47.23 -20.57 -33.75
CA ALA A 9 47.45 -21.95 -33.25
C ALA A 9 47.59 -22.17 -31.72
N ASP A 10 47.15 -23.26 -31.09
CA ASP A 10 46.17 -24.34 -31.41
C ASP A 10 45.59 -24.81 -30.04
N TRP A 11 44.43 -25.46 -29.92
CA TRP A 11 44.25 -26.91 -30.08
C TRP A 11 42.75 -27.28 -30.11
N CYS A 12 42.36 -28.11 -31.09
CA CYS A 12 41.13 -28.91 -31.10
C CYS A 12 41.36 -30.09 -32.09
N PRO A 13 40.76 -31.27 -31.89
CA PRO A 13 39.66 -31.60 -32.80
C PRO A 13 38.52 -32.46 -32.21
N THR A 14 37.32 -32.21 -32.73
CA THR A 14 36.18 -33.14 -32.76
C THR A 14 36.45 -34.37 -33.64
N LEU A 15 35.75 -35.50 -33.42
CA LEU A 15 35.14 -36.30 -34.51
C LEU A 15 34.27 -37.50 -34.08
N ALA A 16 33.57 -38.05 -35.09
CA ALA A 16 32.99 -39.39 -35.23
C ALA A 16 31.74 -39.78 -34.42
N ILE A 17 30.58 -39.67 -35.08
CA ILE A 17 29.43 -40.57 -34.88
C ILE A 17 29.65 -41.83 -35.74
N HIS A 18 29.40 -43.02 -35.20
CA HIS A 18 29.28 -44.27 -35.96
C HIS A 18 28.25 -45.21 -35.31
N GLY A 19 27.65 -46.10 -36.11
CA GLY A 19 26.71 -47.11 -35.65
C GLY A 19 26.52 -48.25 -36.65
N ILE A 20 26.23 -49.43 -36.11
CA ILE A 20 25.85 -50.73 -36.71
C ILE A 20 25.07 -51.39 -35.55
N GLY A 21 23.87 -52.00 -35.72
CA GLY A 21 23.57 -53.18 -36.51
C GLY A 21 23.92 -54.45 -35.70
N LEU A 22 23.17 -55.56 -35.71
CA LEU A 22 21.90 -55.89 -36.38
C LEU A 22 21.44 -57.25 -35.80
N GLN A 23 20.14 -57.51 -35.60
CA GLN A 23 19.50 -58.81 -35.94
C GLN A 23 17.98 -58.80 -35.72
N SER A 24 17.28 -59.74 -36.37
CA SER A 24 15.82 -59.88 -36.36
C SER A 24 15.38 -61.24 -35.83
N LEU A 25 14.10 -61.34 -35.46
CA LEU A 25 13.33 -62.57 -35.51
C LEU A 25 11.90 -62.22 -36.00
N ALA A 26 11.31 -63.10 -36.81
CA ALA A 26 10.02 -62.83 -37.46
C ALA A 26 9.17 -64.09 -37.63
N PHE A 27 7.86 -63.93 -37.41
CA PHE A 27 6.76 -64.76 -37.91
C PHE A 27 5.66 -63.76 -38.32
N ALA A 28 5.17 -63.72 -39.57
CA ALA A 28 4.26 -64.68 -40.21
C ALA A 28 2.84 -64.66 -39.56
N SER A 29 1.72 -64.53 -40.30
CA SER A 29 1.56 -64.50 -41.77
C SER A 29 0.20 -63.94 -42.26
N THR A 30 0.20 -63.37 -43.48
CA THR A 30 -0.88 -63.35 -44.50
C THR A 30 -2.20 -62.60 -44.23
N SER A 31 -3.02 -62.47 -45.30
CA SER A 31 -4.10 -61.49 -45.51
C SER A 31 -5.30 -62.11 -46.27
N LEU A 32 -6.25 -61.28 -46.76
CA LEU A 32 -7.42 -61.58 -47.63
C LEU A 32 -8.65 -62.18 -46.90
N ALA A 33 -9.92 -61.96 -47.30
CA ALA A 33 -10.50 -61.04 -48.31
C ALA A 33 -12.02 -60.77 -48.05
N ASN A 34 -12.61 -59.94 -48.94
CA ASN A 34 -14.02 -59.54 -49.08
C ASN A 34 -15.06 -60.70 -49.05
N ALA A 35 -16.33 -60.40 -48.75
CA ALA A 35 -17.44 -60.51 -49.73
C ALA A 35 -18.82 -60.04 -49.20
N ASP A 36 -19.68 -59.72 -50.16
CA ASP A 36 -20.91 -58.93 -50.14
C ASP A 36 -22.21 -59.53 -49.53
N VAL A 37 -23.06 -58.57 -49.10
CA VAL A 37 -24.49 -58.39 -49.42
C VAL A 37 -25.30 -59.57 -49.99
N LYS A 38 -26.43 -59.89 -49.34
CA LYS A 38 -27.80 -60.18 -49.88
C LYS A 38 -28.74 -60.59 -48.73
N ASP A 39 -30.07 -60.49 -48.77
CA ASP A 39 -31.02 -59.80 -49.66
C ASP A 39 -32.26 -59.40 -48.82
N ALA A 40 -33.25 -58.67 -49.37
CA ALA A 40 -34.39 -58.15 -48.59
C ALA A 40 -35.69 -58.99 -48.67
N SER A 41 -36.42 -59.16 -47.55
CA SER A 41 -37.87 -59.47 -47.55
C SER A 41 -38.58 -59.26 -46.19
N THR A 42 -39.53 -58.32 -46.18
CA THR A 42 -40.90 -58.28 -45.57
C THR A 42 -41.28 -58.93 -44.21
N PRO A 43 -42.38 -58.47 -43.55
CA PRO A 43 -42.66 -58.70 -42.12
C PRO A 43 -43.91 -59.59 -41.82
N VAL A 44 -44.27 -59.70 -40.53
CA VAL A 44 -45.64 -59.84 -39.90
C VAL A 44 -45.66 -60.82 -38.69
N ASP A 45 -46.27 -60.37 -37.57
CA ASP A 45 -46.82 -61.06 -36.38
C ASP A 45 -46.06 -62.17 -35.60
N GLY A 46 -46.53 -62.49 -34.37
CA GLY A 46 -46.23 -63.78 -33.71
C GLY A 46 -45.79 -63.85 -32.23
N GLU A 47 -46.52 -63.23 -31.30
CA GLU A 47 -46.60 -63.62 -29.86
C GLU A 47 -45.32 -63.67 -28.95
N LYS A 48 -45.48 -64.12 -27.70
CA LYS A 48 -44.53 -64.11 -26.54
C LYS A 48 -44.50 -65.53 -25.94
N PRO A 49 -43.45 -66.03 -25.24
CA PRO A 49 -42.69 -65.38 -24.15
C PRO A 49 -41.17 -65.77 -24.17
N PRO A 50 -40.35 -65.71 -23.08
CA PRO A 50 -40.48 -65.08 -21.76
C PRO A 50 -39.41 -64.01 -21.45
N LYS A 51 -39.51 -63.36 -20.27
CA LYS A 51 -38.54 -62.33 -19.82
C LYS A 51 -37.19 -62.95 -19.44
N ASN A 52 -36.18 -62.79 -20.29
CA ASN A 52 -34.78 -62.98 -19.93
C ASN A 52 -34.00 -61.65 -19.86
N LYS A 53 -32.88 -61.63 -19.14
CA LYS A 53 -32.20 -60.41 -18.66
C LYS A 53 -31.75 -59.47 -19.79
N GLN A 54 -32.46 -58.36 -19.98
CA GLN A 54 -32.01 -57.27 -20.85
C GLN A 54 -30.78 -56.58 -20.24
N LYS A 55 -29.64 -56.61 -20.93
CA LYS A 55 -28.46 -55.81 -20.55
C LYS A 55 -28.86 -54.33 -20.55
N ARG A 56 -28.59 -53.60 -19.46
CA ARG A 56 -28.70 -52.12 -19.46
C ARG A 56 -27.75 -51.57 -20.52
N ASN A 57 -28.28 -51.06 -21.62
CA ASN A 57 -27.52 -50.22 -22.54
C ASN A 57 -27.13 -48.94 -21.79
N LYS A 58 -25.86 -48.86 -21.36
CA LYS A 58 -25.29 -47.67 -20.74
C LYS A 58 -25.22 -46.58 -21.82
N LEU A 59 -26.08 -45.56 -21.73
CA LEU A 59 -26.10 -44.46 -22.70
C LEU A 59 -24.70 -43.83 -22.78
N THR A 60 -24.11 -43.87 -23.97
CA THR A 60 -22.81 -43.26 -24.25
C THR A 60 -22.97 -41.81 -24.66
N LEU A 61 -22.33 -40.90 -23.92
CA LEU A 61 -22.31 -39.45 -24.17
C LEU A 61 -21.37 -39.10 -25.35
N SER A 62 -21.68 -39.62 -26.53
CA SER A 62 -20.97 -39.34 -27.79
C SER A 62 -21.75 -38.33 -28.63
N CYS A 63 -21.05 -37.41 -29.30
CA CYS A 63 -21.67 -36.53 -30.30
C CYS A 63 -22.10 -37.33 -31.54
N HIS A 64 -23.07 -36.82 -32.30
CA HIS A 64 -23.60 -37.47 -33.50
C HIS A 64 -22.48 -37.92 -34.46
N GLU A 65 -21.54 -37.01 -34.72
CA GLU A 65 -20.43 -37.23 -35.65
C GLU A 65 -19.47 -38.35 -35.21
N CYS A 66 -19.26 -38.56 -33.90
CA CYS A 66 -18.45 -39.67 -33.39
C CYS A 66 -19.21 -40.99 -33.32
N VAL A 67 -20.55 -40.96 -33.21
CA VAL A 67 -21.40 -42.15 -33.35
C VAL A 67 -21.39 -42.64 -34.81
N GLU A 68 -21.59 -41.74 -35.77
CA GLU A 68 -21.53 -42.04 -37.21
C GLU A 68 -20.15 -42.60 -37.62
N ARG A 69 -19.07 -41.94 -37.19
CA ARG A 69 -17.68 -42.38 -37.40
C ARG A 69 -17.24 -43.52 -36.47
N LYS A 70 -18.17 -44.18 -35.74
CA LYS A 70 -17.97 -45.33 -34.83
C LYS A 70 -16.75 -45.20 -33.87
N THR A 71 -16.38 -43.98 -33.49
CA THR A 71 -15.14 -43.69 -32.78
C THR A 71 -15.37 -43.77 -31.26
N LYS A 72 -14.66 -44.66 -30.57
CA LYS A 72 -14.70 -44.73 -29.09
C LYS A 72 -14.04 -43.49 -28.49
N ILE A 73 -14.78 -42.74 -27.68
CA ILE A 73 -14.26 -41.64 -26.85
C ILE A 73 -14.07 -42.19 -25.43
N GLY A 74 -12.88 -42.00 -24.84
CA GLY A 74 -12.66 -42.20 -23.40
C GLY A 74 -13.25 -41.07 -22.57
N HIS A 75 -12.97 -41.02 -21.27
CA HIS A 75 -13.49 -39.98 -20.36
C HIS A 75 -12.92 -38.55 -20.57
N HIS A 76 -12.31 -38.26 -21.73
CA HIS A 76 -11.77 -36.95 -22.12
C HIS A 76 -12.45 -36.46 -23.41
N TYR A 77 -13.61 -35.84 -23.24
CA TYR A 77 -14.60 -35.55 -24.31
C TYR A 77 -14.22 -34.41 -25.27
N LEU A 78 -13.18 -33.62 -24.97
CA LEU A 78 -12.93 -32.31 -25.59
C LEU A 78 -11.72 -32.23 -26.55
N LEU A 79 -10.71 -33.09 -26.40
CA LEU A 79 -9.45 -32.95 -27.14
C LEU A 79 -9.56 -33.23 -28.65
N LEU A 80 -10.55 -34.00 -29.08
CA LEU A 80 -10.74 -34.34 -30.50
C LEU A 80 -11.47 -33.26 -31.32
N GLY A 81 -12.38 -32.49 -30.71
CA GLY A 81 -13.09 -31.40 -31.39
C GLY A 81 -12.18 -30.20 -31.64
N VAL A 82 -11.40 -29.80 -30.63
CA VAL A 82 -10.44 -28.67 -30.73
C VAL A 82 -9.39 -28.92 -31.81
N LYS A 83 -8.89 -30.16 -31.95
CA LYS A 83 -7.97 -30.56 -33.04
C LYS A 83 -8.59 -30.61 -34.43
N ARG A 84 -9.90 -30.42 -34.58
CA ARG A 84 -10.64 -30.54 -35.85
C ARG A 84 -11.39 -29.26 -36.26
N GLN A 85 -11.46 -28.26 -35.38
CA GLN A 85 -12.21 -27.00 -35.60
C GLN A 85 -13.70 -27.22 -35.96
N THR A 86 -14.32 -28.30 -35.48
CA THR A 86 -15.74 -28.63 -35.73
C THR A 86 -16.58 -28.68 -34.45
N ASP A 87 -17.76 -28.04 -34.50
CA ASP A 87 -18.72 -28.02 -33.39
C ASP A 87 -19.44 -29.37 -33.22
N CYS A 88 -19.09 -30.09 -32.16
CA CYS A 88 -19.68 -31.38 -31.82
C CYS A 88 -21.14 -31.22 -31.34
N ARG A 89 -22.10 -31.62 -32.18
CA ARG A 89 -23.54 -31.64 -31.84
C ARG A 89 -23.92 -32.92 -31.06
N TYR A 90 -24.72 -32.75 -30.01
CA TYR A 90 -25.22 -33.82 -29.13
C TYR A 90 -26.75 -33.81 -29.09
N THR A 91 -27.38 -34.94 -28.76
CA THR A 91 -28.82 -35.01 -28.54
C THR A 91 -29.23 -34.22 -27.28
N HIS A 92 -30.46 -33.70 -27.27
CA HIS A 92 -30.97 -32.92 -26.14
C HIS A 92 -30.88 -33.67 -24.79
N VAL A 93 -31.17 -34.99 -24.79
CA VAL A 93 -31.05 -35.85 -23.60
C VAL A 93 -29.59 -35.99 -23.13
N ALA A 94 -28.61 -36.01 -24.03
CA ALA A 94 -27.19 -36.05 -23.64
C ALA A 94 -26.73 -34.72 -22.99
N ASN A 95 -27.28 -33.58 -23.43
CA ASN A 95 -27.02 -32.28 -22.81
C ASN A 95 -27.63 -32.19 -21.40
N LEU A 96 -28.89 -32.62 -21.23
CA LEU A 96 -29.55 -32.69 -19.91
C LEU A 96 -28.79 -33.60 -18.93
N LEU A 97 -28.26 -34.73 -19.41
CA LEU A 97 -27.43 -35.63 -18.59
C LEU A 97 -26.11 -34.95 -18.17
N LYS A 98 -25.43 -34.25 -19.09
CA LYS A 98 -24.21 -33.46 -18.81
C LYS A 98 -24.43 -32.40 -17.73
N GLU A 99 -25.59 -31.73 -17.76
CA GLU A 99 -25.97 -30.74 -16.74
C GLU A 99 -26.28 -31.40 -15.38
N THR A 100 -26.91 -32.58 -15.39
CA THR A 100 -27.33 -33.28 -14.16
C THR A 100 -26.18 -33.96 -13.42
N THR A 101 -25.17 -34.51 -14.12
CA THR A 101 -23.98 -35.12 -13.48
C THR A 101 -22.89 -34.11 -13.10
N GLY A 102 -23.20 -32.81 -13.03
CA GLY A 102 -22.25 -31.73 -12.72
C GLY A 102 -21.81 -31.62 -11.25
N SER A 103 -21.99 -32.66 -10.44
CA SER A 103 -21.59 -32.72 -9.02
C SER A 103 -20.97 -34.07 -8.68
N ALA A 104 -19.96 -34.03 -7.79
CA ALA A 104 -19.04 -35.10 -7.41
C ALA A 104 -17.98 -35.51 -8.46
N SER A 105 -16.77 -35.80 -7.94
CA SER A 105 -15.54 -36.26 -8.61
C SER A 105 -14.79 -35.30 -9.54
N ASN A 106 -13.54 -35.05 -9.13
CA ASN A 106 -12.47 -34.29 -9.75
C ASN A 106 -12.38 -34.42 -11.28
N GLY A 107 -12.56 -33.30 -11.98
CA GLY A 107 -12.31 -33.18 -13.43
C GLY A 107 -12.04 -31.74 -13.82
N CYS A 108 -10.88 -31.49 -14.45
CA CYS A 108 -10.45 -30.14 -14.82
C CYS A 108 -11.49 -29.47 -15.74
N ARG A 109 -12.13 -28.40 -15.25
CA ARG A 109 -13.13 -27.63 -16.01
C ARG A 109 -12.44 -26.75 -17.04
N ILE A 110 -12.36 -27.22 -18.28
CA ILE A 110 -12.15 -26.34 -19.43
C ILE A 110 -13.41 -25.48 -19.60
N THR A 111 -13.41 -24.29 -19.01
CA THR A 111 -14.47 -23.29 -19.18
C THR A 111 -14.43 -22.74 -20.60
N THR A 112 -15.43 -23.08 -21.41
CA THR A 112 -15.68 -22.46 -22.71
C THR A 112 -15.99 -20.97 -22.51
N THR A 113 -15.35 -20.10 -23.30
CA THR A 113 -15.56 -18.66 -23.24
C THR A 113 -17.01 -18.30 -23.54
N SER A 114 -17.64 -17.52 -22.66
CA SER A 114 -18.98 -16.98 -22.91
C SER A 114 -18.92 -15.85 -23.96
N LYS A 115 -20.05 -15.60 -24.64
CA LYS A 115 -20.17 -14.47 -25.57
C LYS A 115 -20.06 -13.16 -24.78
N LYS A 116 -18.91 -12.47 -24.86
CA LYS A 116 -18.67 -11.22 -24.13
C LYS A 116 -19.74 -10.18 -24.49
N LYS A 117 -20.42 -9.63 -23.47
CA LYS A 117 -21.36 -8.51 -23.66
C LYS A 117 -20.54 -7.22 -23.73
N TYR A 118 -20.69 -6.50 -24.84
CA TYR A 118 -20.11 -5.17 -25.01
C TYR A 118 -20.98 -4.13 -24.30
N GLY A 119 -20.35 -3.16 -23.62
CA GLY A 119 -21.03 -1.98 -23.10
C GLY A 119 -21.40 -1.00 -24.23
N SER A 120 -22.07 0.11 -23.89
CA SER A 120 -22.47 1.16 -24.84
C SER A 120 -21.34 1.66 -25.73
N ASN A 121 -20.10 1.64 -25.23
CA ASN A 121 -18.92 2.17 -25.90
C ASN A 121 -18.11 1.07 -26.64
N GLY A 122 -18.70 -0.09 -26.92
CA GLY A 122 -18.06 -1.14 -27.74
C GLY A 122 -16.89 -1.90 -27.11
N LYS A 123 -16.65 -1.74 -25.79
CA LYS A 123 -15.68 -2.54 -25.01
C LYS A 123 -16.39 -3.67 -24.23
N PRO A 124 -15.78 -4.85 -24.03
CA PRO A 124 -16.35 -5.90 -23.17
C PRO A 124 -16.42 -5.42 -21.71
N ARG A 125 -17.55 -5.65 -21.01
CA ARG A 125 -17.69 -5.27 -19.59
C ARG A 125 -17.07 -6.34 -18.68
N ILE A 126 -16.17 -5.95 -17.77
CA ILE A 126 -15.60 -6.83 -16.75
C ILE A 126 -16.75 -7.38 -15.86
N PRO A 127 -16.89 -8.70 -15.63
CA PRO A 127 -18.06 -9.26 -14.92
C PRO A 127 -18.18 -8.97 -13.43
N ASN A 128 -17.22 -8.28 -12.82
CA ASN A 128 -17.28 -7.93 -11.41
C ASN A 128 -17.15 -6.42 -11.25
N ILE A 129 -18.13 -5.81 -10.58
CA ILE A 129 -18.24 -4.35 -10.45
C ILE A 129 -17.11 -3.75 -9.60
N ALA A 130 -16.50 -4.54 -8.71
CA ALA A 130 -15.34 -4.12 -7.91
C ALA A 130 -14.14 -3.77 -8.81
N ASP A 131 -13.94 -4.54 -9.89
CA ASP A 131 -12.75 -4.48 -10.75
C ASP A 131 -12.90 -3.48 -11.92
N ARG A 132 -14.02 -2.75 -12.03
CA ARG A 132 -14.30 -1.77 -13.10
C ARG A 132 -13.59 -0.43 -12.91
N GLY A 133 -12.30 -0.49 -12.61
CA GLY A 133 -11.51 0.68 -12.21
C GLY A 133 -11.54 1.84 -13.21
N MET A 134 -11.83 3.04 -12.70
CA MET A 134 -11.96 4.29 -13.48
C MET A 134 -10.66 4.82 -14.14
N LEU A 135 -9.58 4.03 -14.18
CA LEU A 135 -8.26 4.44 -14.68
C LEU A 135 -8.02 4.12 -16.17
N SER A 136 -9.09 3.91 -16.95
CA SER A 136 -9.03 3.50 -18.36
C SER A 136 -8.27 4.46 -19.30
N ASP A 137 -8.03 5.69 -18.86
CA ASP A 137 -7.34 6.73 -19.64
C ASP A 137 -5.80 6.63 -19.53
N LEU A 138 -5.27 5.82 -18.62
CA LEU A 138 -3.83 5.50 -18.51
C LEU A 138 -3.38 4.49 -19.59
N ARG A 139 -3.52 4.84 -20.88
CA ARG A 139 -2.96 4.18 -22.07
C ARG A 139 -2.74 2.65 -21.96
N ALA A 140 -3.78 1.89 -21.61
CA ALA A 140 -3.75 0.43 -21.60
C ALA A 140 -4.25 -0.12 -22.95
N SER A 141 -3.37 -0.77 -23.71
CA SER A 141 -3.66 -1.36 -25.03
C SER A 141 -3.82 -2.90 -25.01
N SER A 142 -3.92 -3.50 -23.83
CA SER A 142 -4.09 -4.95 -23.65
C SER A 142 -5.05 -5.29 -22.51
N HIS A 143 -6.16 -5.97 -22.81
CA HIS A 143 -7.22 -6.29 -21.84
C HIS A 143 -6.76 -7.08 -20.61
N GLY A 144 -5.69 -7.89 -20.72
CA GLY A 144 -5.10 -8.59 -19.58
C GLY A 144 -4.53 -7.68 -18.47
N ALA A 145 -4.50 -6.36 -18.67
CA ALA A 145 -4.19 -5.38 -17.63
C ALA A 145 -5.42 -4.80 -16.92
N ASP A 146 -6.62 -4.87 -17.52
CA ASP A 146 -7.82 -4.18 -17.04
C ASP A 146 -8.43 -4.81 -15.76
N ALA A 147 -8.17 -6.10 -15.52
CA ALA A 147 -8.72 -6.89 -14.40
C ALA A 147 -7.72 -7.19 -13.26
N LEU A 148 -6.51 -6.63 -13.34
CA LEU A 148 -5.44 -6.81 -12.35
C LEU A 148 -5.47 -5.67 -11.31
N SER A 149 -5.33 -6.00 -10.02
CA SER A 149 -5.29 -5.00 -8.95
C SER A 149 -4.19 -3.96 -9.18
N ILE A 150 -4.60 -2.68 -9.09
CA ILE A 150 -3.95 -1.51 -9.70
C ILE A 150 -2.43 -1.51 -9.53
N GLY A 151 -1.72 -1.98 -10.57
CA GLY A 151 -0.26 -1.88 -10.69
C GLY A 151 0.58 -2.91 -9.92
N LEU A 152 0.01 -4.01 -9.40
CA LEU A 152 0.77 -4.99 -8.61
C LEU A 152 1.57 -6.04 -9.41
N LEU A 153 1.37 -6.18 -10.73
CA LEU A 153 2.17 -7.08 -11.57
C LEU A 153 3.18 -6.32 -12.43
N SER A 154 4.44 -6.73 -12.34
CA SER A 154 5.54 -6.24 -13.15
C SER A 154 5.58 -6.94 -14.52
N ASN A 155 5.34 -6.17 -15.58
CA ASN A 155 5.48 -6.53 -17.00
C ASN A 155 4.46 -7.54 -17.58
N VAL A 156 3.64 -7.08 -18.53
CA VAL A 156 2.85 -7.92 -19.45
C VAL A 156 3.61 -8.05 -20.79
N PRO A 157 3.65 -9.20 -21.49
CA PRO A 157 4.77 -9.55 -22.40
C PRO A 157 4.96 -8.78 -23.72
N TYR A 158 4.32 -7.62 -23.92
CA TYR A 158 4.29 -6.90 -25.21
C TYR A 158 4.67 -5.42 -25.14
N SER A 159 5.26 -4.95 -24.04
CA SER A 159 5.93 -3.64 -24.01
C SER A 159 7.32 -3.72 -24.67
N SER A 160 7.51 -3.04 -25.80
CA SER A 160 8.86 -2.64 -26.22
C SER A 160 9.53 -1.86 -25.07
N PRO A 161 10.81 -2.11 -24.74
CA PRO A 161 11.47 -1.49 -23.60
C PRO A 161 11.86 -0.03 -23.87
N SER A 162 10.87 0.86 -23.90
CA SER A 162 11.08 2.28 -23.58
C SER A 162 10.79 2.50 -22.10
N ALA A 163 11.69 3.22 -21.41
CA ALA A 163 11.56 3.46 -19.98
C ALA A 163 10.36 4.38 -19.69
N SER A 164 9.24 3.78 -19.30
CA SER A 164 8.00 4.49 -18.97
C SER A 164 7.95 4.80 -17.48
N ASN A 165 8.20 6.07 -17.13
CA ASN A 165 8.34 6.56 -15.74
C ASN A 165 7.00 6.63 -14.95
N VAL A 166 6.20 5.57 -14.99
CA VAL A 166 4.91 5.42 -14.29
C VAL A 166 4.99 4.33 -13.22
N PHE A 167 5.69 3.23 -13.50
CA PHE A 167 6.04 2.19 -12.54
C PHE A 167 7.56 2.08 -12.50
N GLY A 168 8.16 2.46 -11.37
CA GLY A 168 9.60 2.39 -11.19
C GLY A 168 10.06 0.94 -11.13
N ILE A 169 10.80 0.50 -12.14
CA ILE A 169 11.71 -0.62 -11.98
C ILE A 169 12.76 -0.16 -10.96
N GLY A 170 12.74 -0.74 -9.76
CA GLY A 170 13.95 -0.76 -8.94
C GLY A 170 15.01 -1.51 -9.74
N SER A 171 16.17 -0.91 -9.96
CA SER A 171 17.25 -1.44 -10.81
C SER A 171 17.94 -2.69 -10.25
N GLU A 172 17.38 -3.29 -9.20
CA GLU A 172 18.01 -4.27 -8.32
C GLU A 172 17.05 -5.42 -8.01
N HIS A 173 17.63 -6.62 -7.93
CA HIS A 173 16.91 -7.86 -7.64
C HIS A 173 16.45 -7.87 -6.17
N PRO A 174 15.25 -8.38 -5.84
CA PRO A 174 14.65 -8.30 -4.48
C PRO A 174 15.43 -9.01 -3.37
N PHE A 175 16.49 -9.74 -3.72
CA PHE A 175 17.52 -10.22 -2.79
C PHE A 175 18.88 -9.77 -3.31
N VAL A 176 19.46 -8.73 -2.71
CA VAL A 176 20.70 -8.12 -3.19
C VAL A 176 21.90 -9.04 -2.90
N ASN A 177 22.89 -9.05 -3.80
CA ASN A 177 24.07 -9.90 -3.66
C ASN A 177 25.20 -9.18 -2.89
N TYR A 178 25.27 -9.42 -1.59
CA TYR A 178 26.33 -8.90 -0.70
C TYR A 178 27.49 -9.91 -0.50
N TRP A 179 27.48 -11.03 -1.21
CA TRP A 179 28.19 -12.26 -0.85
C TRP A 179 29.46 -12.46 -1.67
N THR A 180 30.43 -13.19 -1.11
CA THR A 180 31.75 -13.36 -1.71
C THR A 180 31.72 -14.27 -2.95
N GLY A 181 32.77 -14.19 -3.77
CA GLY A 181 32.95 -15.11 -4.91
C GLY A 181 33.26 -16.56 -4.49
N GLU A 182 33.70 -16.77 -3.24
CA GLU A 182 33.93 -18.10 -2.65
C GLU A 182 32.64 -18.69 -2.08
N GLY A 183 31.86 -17.87 -1.36
CA GLY A 183 30.52 -18.20 -0.90
C GLY A 183 30.46 -19.27 0.19
N GLY A 184 29.38 -20.04 0.20
CA GLY A 184 29.09 -21.02 1.26
C GLY A 184 28.55 -20.36 2.55
N LEU A 185 28.34 -21.17 3.59
CA LEU A 185 27.55 -20.78 4.76
C LEU A 185 28.24 -19.76 5.68
N HIS A 186 29.55 -19.58 5.53
CA HIS A 186 30.34 -18.64 6.32
C HIS A 186 29.90 -17.18 6.09
N ASP A 187 29.54 -16.83 4.85
CA ASP A 187 29.04 -15.51 4.45
C ASP A 187 27.80 -15.11 5.29
N PRO A 188 26.64 -15.80 5.23
CA PRO A 188 25.50 -15.50 6.11
C PRO A 188 25.83 -15.55 7.61
N ILE A 189 26.60 -16.54 8.07
CA ILE A 189 26.87 -16.69 9.51
C ILE A 189 27.73 -15.53 10.06
N SER A 190 28.60 -14.94 9.24
CA SER A 190 29.42 -13.79 9.63
C SER A 190 28.61 -12.50 9.87
N VAL A 191 27.40 -12.42 9.31
CA VAL A 191 26.52 -11.23 9.38
C VAL A 191 25.25 -11.46 10.23
N LEU A 192 25.23 -12.53 11.03
CA LEU A 192 24.22 -12.71 12.08
C LEU A 192 24.39 -11.60 13.15
N PRO A 193 23.30 -10.95 13.60
CA PRO A 193 23.36 -10.05 14.74
C PRO A 193 23.67 -10.82 16.04
N GLU A 194 24.08 -10.09 17.09
CA GLU A 194 24.27 -10.68 18.41
C GLU A 194 23.01 -11.40 18.90
N LYS A 195 23.17 -12.48 19.68
CA LYS A 195 22.05 -13.31 20.15
C LYS A 195 20.95 -12.48 20.82
N ILE A 196 21.29 -11.45 21.60
CA ILE A 196 20.32 -10.58 22.27
C ILE A 196 19.45 -9.82 21.24
N GLN A 197 20.05 -9.27 20.19
CA GLN A 197 19.33 -8.62 19.10
C GLN A 197 18.51 -9.63 18.28
N ALA A 198 19.05 -10.82 18.01
CA ALA A 198 18.32 -11.90 17.36
C ALA A 198 17.09 -12.34 18.17
N ASP A 199 17.22 -12.51 19.49
CA ASP A 199 16.14 -12.89 20.41
C ASP A 199 15.01 -11.84 20.43
N ILE A 200 15.35 -10.55 20.40
CA ILE A 200 14.38 -9.44 20.30
C ILE A 200 13.59 -9.51 18.98
N LEU A 201 14.28 -9.69 17.85
CA LEU A 201 13.65 -9.76 16.53
C LEU A 201 12.78 -11.01 16.37
N LEU A 202 13.25 -12.16 16.86
CA LEU A 202 12.49 -13.41 16.91
C LEU A 202 11.25 -13.29 17.82
N SER A 203 11.35 -12.57 18.94
CA SER A 203 10.21 -12.26 19.81
C SER A 203 9.14 -11.45 19.05
N ARG A 204 9.53 -10.41 18.29
CA ARG A 204 8.61 -9.64 17.45
C ARG A 204 8.02 -10.47 16.29
N TYR A 205 8.78 -11.40 15.71
CA TYR A 205 8.23 -12.37 14.76
C TYR A 205 7.12 -13.22 15.40
N PHE A 206 7.36 -13.80 16.58
CA PHE A 206 6.37 -14.62 17.28
C PHE A 206 5.20 -13.82 17.86
N GLU A 207 5.36 -12.52 18.14
CA GLU A 207 4.26 -11.66 18.57
C GLU A 207 3.37 -11.20 17.40
N CYS A 208 3.95 -10.89 16.24
CA CYS A 208 3.23 -10.19 15.16
C CYS A 208 2.91 -11.06 13.94
N VAL A 209 3.82 -11.95 13.54
CA VAL A 209 3.72 -12.73 12.28
C VAL A 209 3.17 -14.12 12.50
N ASP A 210 3.70 -14.86 13.47
CA ASP A 210 3.24 -16.21 13.80
C ASP A 210 1.74 -16.31 14.20
N PRO A 211 1.05 -15.30 14.78
CA PRO A 211 -0.40 -15.32 14.93
C PRO A 211 -1.16 -15.45 13.60
N VAL A 212 -0.70 -14.74 12.56
CA VAL A 212 -1.39 -14.63 11.27
C VAL A 212 -0.99 -15.80 10.36
N TYR A 213 0.29 -16.16 10.38
CA TYR A 213 0.87 -17.26 9.61
C TYR A 213 1.66 -18.22 10.50
N PRO A 214 0.96 -19.00 11.36
CA PRO A 214 1.57 -20.02 12.18
C PRO A 214 2.07 -21.15 11.27
N VAL A 215 3.36 -21.10 10.91
CA VAL A 215 4.03 -22.10 10.06
C VAL A 215 5.21 -22.79 10.78
N ILE A 216 5.65 -22.23 11.91
CA ILE A 216 6.76 -22.74 12.73
C ILE A 216 6.20 -23.52 13.93
N HIS A 217 7.00 -24.44 14.49
CA HIS A 217 6.75 -25.00 15.81
C HIS A 217 7.73 -24.36 16.81
N ARG A 218 7.21 -23.46 17.65
CA ARG A 218 8.04 -22.55 18.47
C ARG A 218 9.03 -23.31 19.35
N GLN A 219 8.59 -24.37 20.02
CA GLN A 219 9.38 -25.16 20.95
C GLN A 219 10.56 -25.87 20.25
N THR A 220 10.32 -26.50 19.08
CA THR A 220 11.38 -27.14 18.29
C THR A 220 12.35 -26.12 17.70
N PHE A 221 11.83 -25.00 17.19
CA PHE A 221 12.67 -23.92 16.66
C PHE A 221 13.62 -23.37 17.74
N TYR A 222 13.12 -23.07 18.95
CA TYR A 222 13.98 -22.57 20.03
C TYR A 222 14.99 -23.64 20.50
N ALA A 223 14.65 -24.93 20.47
CA ALA A 223 15.62 -26.00 20.77
C ALA A 223 16.76 -26.07 19.74
N ASP A 224 16.44 -26.07 18.43
CA ASP A 224 17.43 -26.01 17.35
C ASP A 224 18.30 -24.73 17.44
N TYR A 225 17.68 -23.61 17.82
CA TYR A 225 18.30 -22.28 17.87
C TYR A 225 19.25 -22.11 19.06
N GLU A 226 18.86 -22.52 20.27
CA GLU A 226 19.76 -22.48 21.43
C GLU A 226 20.94 -23.46 21.25
N TYR A 227 20.71 -24.61 20.62
CA TYR A 227 21.80 -25.51 20.23
C TYR A 227 22.75 -24.86 19.22
N PHE A 228 22.22 -24.22 18.16
CA PHE A 228 23.04 -23.48 17.20
C PHE A 228 23.90 -22.40 17.88
N TRP A 229 23.38 -21.66 18.86
CA TRP A 229 24.17 -20.65 19.55
C TRP A 229 25.31 -21.21 20.41
N GLN A 230 25.17 -22.43 20.93
CA GLN A 230 26.21 -23.13 21.71
C GLN A 230 27.39 -23.65 20.85
N LEU A 231 27.20 -23.81 19.53
CA LEU A 231 28.26 -24.24 18.61
C LEU A 231 29.38 -23.19 18.48
N LYS A 232 30.63 -23.66 18.35
CA LYS A 232 31.78 -22.81 18.02
C LYS A 232 31.68 -22.30 16.59
N GLN A 233 32.32 -21.17 16.27
CA GLN A 233 32.19 -20.52 14.96
C GLN A 233 32.58 -21.42 13.77
N GLN A 234 33.56 -22.31 13.95
CA GLN A 234 33.94 -23.30 12.95
C GLN A 234 32.85 -24.37 12.76
N GLU A 235 32.29 -24.90 13.85
CA GLU A 235 31.21 -25.89 13.86
C GLU A 235 29.91 -25.31 13.25
N LYS A 236 29.58 -24.05 13.58
CA LYS A 236 28.49 -23.28 12.95
C LYS A 236 28.63 -23.28 11.42
N THR A 237 29.84 -23.07 10.91
CA THR A 237 30.12 -22.99 9.47
C THR A 237 30.16 -24.36 8.79
N SER A 238 30.76 -25.37 9.44
CA SER A 238 30.99 -26.69 8.83
C SER A 238 29.83 -27.67 8.96
N SER A 239 28.93 -27.47 9.92
CA SER A 239 28.03 -28.54 10.40
C SER A 239 26.58 -28.09 10.60
N THR A 240 26.25 -26.82 10.40
CA THR A 240 24.85 -26.35 10.45
C THR A 240 24.15 -26.59 9.10
N ASP A 241 22.89 -27.04 9.17
CA ASP A 241 21.96 -27.09 8.04
C ASP A 241 21.74 -25.67 7.45
N PRO A 242 22.11 -25.40 6.19
CA PRO A 242 21.88 -24.09 5.55
C PRO A 242 20.41 -23.66 5.52
N THR A 243 19.46 -24.61 5.51
CA THR A 243 18.02 -24.29 5.55
C THR A 243 17.56 -23.80 6.93
N PHE A 244 18.30 -24.13 8.00
CA PHE A 244 18.05 -23.59 9.33
C PHE A 244 18.57 -22.15 9.46
N VAL A 245 19.77 -21.85 8.93
CA VAL A 245 20.30 -20.48 8.86
C VAL A 245 19.40 -19.59 7.99
N ALA A 246 18.89 -20.12 6.87
CA ALA A 246 17.87 -19.45 6.06
C ALA A 246 16.61 -19.12 6.88
N LEU A 247 16.11 -20.08 7.65
CA LEU A 247 14.92 -19.90 8.46
C LEU A 247 15.11 -18.82 9.54
N ILE A 248 16.24 -18.81 10.25
CA ILE A 248 16.60 -17.75 11.20
C ILE A 248 16.56 -16.39 10.49
N PHE A 249 17.27 -16.21 9.38
CA PHE A 249 17.32 -14.92 8.69
C PHE A 249 15.97 -14.47 8.12
N ALA A 250 15.11 -15.39 7.65
CA ALA A 250 13.75 -15.05 7.23
C ALA A 250 12.89 -14.54 8.41
N MET A 251 13.02 -15.16 9.59
CA MET A 251 12.32 -14.72 10.80
C MET A 251 12.90 -13.39 11.35
N LEU A 252 14.22 -13.16 11.24
CA LEU A 252 14.85 -11.88 11.59
C LEU A 252 14.40 -10.74 10.66
N ALA A 253 14.37 -10.97 9.33
CA ALA A 253 13.92 -9.99 8.35
C ALA A 253 12.48 -9.53 8.63
N LEU A 254 11.58 -10.48 8.88
CA LEU A 254 10.21 -10.22 9.31
C LEU A 254 10.16 -9.53 10.68
N GLY A 255 10.94 -9.97 11.66
CA GLY A 255 11.04 -9.33 12.98
C GLY A 255 11.39 -7.84 12.90
N THR A 256 12.31 -7.48 12.00
CA THR A 256 12.73 -6.09 11.77
C THR A 256 11.63 -5.23 11.13
N GLN A 257 10.76 -5.79 10.29
CA GLN A 257 9.58 -5.05 9.76
C GLN A 257 8.63 -4.62 10.88
N PHE A 258 8.52 -5.39 11.97
CA PHE A 258 7.58 -5.17 13.08
C PHE A 258 8.24 -4.65 14.37
N VAL A 259 9.52 -4.25 14.36
CA VAL A 259 10.18 -3.70 15.55
C VAL A 259 9.80 -2.24 15.78
N THR A 260 9.40 -1.91 17.01
CA THR A 260 9.26 -0.51 17.46
C THR A 260 10.61 -0.06 18.01
N SER A 261 11.26 0.87 17.31
CA SER A 261 12.59 1.39 17.67
C SER A 261 12.70 2.87 17.29
N THR A 262 13.60 3.59 17.96
CA THR A 262 14.05 4.95 17.60
C THR A 262 14.97 4.98 16.37
N THR A 263 15.44 3.81 15.90
CA THR A 263 16.16 3.65 14.62
C THR A 263 15.29 4.10 13.45
N PRO A 264 15.75 5.00 12.56
CA PRO A 264 14.99 5.51 11.41
C PRO A 264 14.34 4.43 10.55
N PHE A 265 13.10 4.64 10.09
CA PHE A 265 12.36 3.67 9.26
C PHE A 265 13.17 3.11 8.09
N GLN A 266 13.93 3.96 7.38
CA GLN A 266 14.76 3.55 6.24
C GLN A 266 15.92 2.63 6.65
N GLU A 267 16.56 2.87 7.80
CA GLU A 267 17.61 2.01 8.34
C GLU A 267 17.04 0.64 8.77
N ARG A 268 15.82 0.62 9.36
CA ARG A 268 15.09 -0.62 9.65
C ARG A 268 14.73 -1.38 8.36
N LYS A 269 14.26 -0.70 7.31
CA LYS A 269 13.93 -1.30 6.01
C LYS A 269 15.16 -1.97 5.38
N LEU A 270 16.27 -1.23 5.27
CA LEU A 270 17.53 -1.74 4.71
C LEU A 270 18.07 -2.94 5.51
N THR A 271 18.00 -2.88 6.84
CA THR A 271 18.38 -4.01 7.72
C THR A 271 17.52 -5.25 7.45
N ALA A 272 16.22 -5.06 7.23
CA ALA A 272 15.29 -6.16 6.94
C ALA A 272 15.54 -6.77 5.54
N GLU A 273 15.81 -5.93 4.52
CA GLU A 273 16.16 -6.35 3.16
C GLU A 273 17.52 -7.08 3.12
N PHE A 274 18.47 -6.67 3.94
CA PHE A 274 19.75 -7.35 4.15
C PHE A 274 19.57 -8.75 4.75
N TYR A 275 18.77 -8.90 5.82
CA TYR A 275 18.46 -10.22 6.39
C TYR A 275 17.67 -11.11 5.42
N ALA A 276 16.72 -10.56 4.65
CA ALA A 276 16.02 -11.32 3.61
C ALA A 276 17.00 -11.84 2.53
N SER A 277 18.00 -11.03 2.17
CA SER A 277 19.07 -11.39 1.24
C SER A 277 19.99 -12.48 1.81
N ALA A 278 20.32 -12.44 3.11
CA ALA A 278 21.09 -13.48 3.80
C ALA A 278 20.36 -14.83 3.87
N SER A 279 19.04 -14.79 4.08
CA SER A 279 18.17 -15.99 3.97
C SER A 279 18.18 -16.57 2.55
N SER A 280 18.08 -15.71 1.52
CA SER A 280 18.12 -16.11 0.11
C SER A 280 19.48 -16.72 -0.29
N GLN A 281 20.60 -16.19 0.22
CA GLN A 281 21.94 -16.80 0.11
C GLN A 281 21.98 -18.18 0.77
N SER A 282 21.45 -18.31 1.99
CA SER A 282 21.41 -19.59 2.72
C SER A 282 20.54 -20.65 2.01
N LEU A 283 19.41 -20.26 1.42
CA LEU A 283 18.59 -21.15 0.56
C LEU A 283 19.34 -21.58 -0.71
N ARG A 284 20.07 -20.65 -1.36
CA ARG A 284 20.90 -20.97 -2.54
C ARG A 284 22.00 -21.97 -2.21
N ILE A 285 22.67 -21.80 -1.06
CA ILE A 285 23.66 -22.76 -0.53
C ILE A 285 23.02 -24.11 -0.23
N ALA A 286 21.77 -24.14 0.28
CA ALA A 286 21.00 -25.37 0.47
C ALA A 286 20.59 -26.07 -0.84
N THR A 287 20.81 -25.48 -2.02
CA THR A 287 20.30 -25.97 -3.32
C THR A 287 18.78 -26.16 -3.34
N TYR A 288 18.02 -25.23 -2.71
CA TYR A 288 16.56 -25.36 -2.46
C TYR A 288 15.67 -25.67 -3.69
N LEU A 289 16.17 -25.47 -4.91
CA LEU A 289 15.47 -25.78 -6.16
C LEU A 289 15.50 -27.28 -6.53
N SER A 290 16.49 -28.02 -6.05
CA SER A 290 16.63 -29.48 -6.22
C SER A 290 16.43 -30.26 -4.92
N SER A 291 16.69 -29.61 -3.78
CA SER A 291 16.92 -30.24 -2.48
C SER A 291 15.96 -29.66 -1.43
N ALA A 292 14.66 -29.73 -1.70
CA ALA A 292 13.64 -29.14 -0.84
C ALA A 292 13.48 -29.88 0.51
N SER A 293 13.36 -29.12 1.59
CA SER A 293 13.11 -29.60 2.96
C SER A 293 11.93 -28.86 3.60
N LEU A 294 11.42 -29.37 4.73
CA LEU A 294 10.37 -28.68 5.49
C LEU A 294 10.84 -27.28 5.94
N ARG A 295 12.10 -27.17 6.41
CA ARG A 295 12.73 -25.90 6.77
C ARG A 295 12.92 -24.97 5.57
N SER A 296 13.31 -25.50 4.39
CA SER A 296 13.47 -24.65 3.20
C SER A 296 12.14 -24.06 2.76
N ILE A 297 11.06 -24.85 2.76
CA ILE A 297 9.72 -24.36 2.40
C ILE A 297 9.18 -23.39 3.47
N GLN A 298 9.43 -23.62 4.76
CA GLN A 298 9.14 -22.65 5.82
C GLN A 298 9.83 -21.30 5.55
N ALA A 299 11.13 -21.29 5.32
CA ALA A 299 11.89 -20.07 5.00
C ALA A 299 11.40 -19.40 3.71
N MET A 300 11.05 -20.17 2.68
CA MET A 300 10.52 -19.64 1.42
C MET A 300 9.14 -18.97 1.58
N VAL A 301 8.22 -19.58 2.34
CA VAL A 301 6.92 -18.98 2.67
C VAL A 301 7.10 -17.68 3.44
N LEU A 302 8.02 -17.65 4.42
CA LEU A 302 8.33 -16.43 5.18
C LEU A 302 8.96 -15.33 4.31
N LEU A 303 9.88 -15.66 3.40
CA LEU A 303 10.42 -14.68 2.44
C LEU A 303 9.35 -14.14 1.47
N ALA A 304 8.40 -14.97 1.01
CA ALA A 304 7.28 -14.48 0.21
C ALA A 304 6.38 -13.52 1.00
N TYR A 305 6.19 -13.69 2.32
CA TYR A 305 5.51 -12.69 3.15
C TYR A 305 6.31 -11.41 3.36
N PHE A 306 7.63 -11.52 3.54
CA PHE A 306 8.53 -10.36 3.60
C PHE A 306 8.38 -9.49 2.34
N LEU A 307 8.39 -10.12 1.15
CA LEU A 307 8.19 -9.44 -0.14
C LEU A 307 6.83 -8.76 -0.27
N VAL A 308 5.73 -9.39 0.19
CA VAL A 308 4.40 -8.74 0.22
C VAL A 308 4.41 -7.48 1.09
N ASN A 309 5.02 -7.54 2.27
CA ASN A 309 5.12 -6.41 3.19
C ASN A 309 6.01 -5.27 2.63
N ASN A 310 7.05 -5.58 1.84
CA ASN A 310 7.83 -4.58 1.10
C ASN A 310 7.18 -4.14 -0.23
N ASN A 311 5.89 -4.44 -0.49
CA ASN A 311 5.16 -4.11 -1.72
C ASN A 311 5.72 -4.79 -3.00
N HIS A 312 6.55 -5.81 -2.88
CA HIS A 312 7.09 -6.63 -3.98
C HIS A 312 6.15 -7.81 -4.30
N THR A 313 4.85 -7.55 -4.42
CA THR A 313 3.80 -8.59 -4.51
C THR A 313 3.90 -9.46 -5.78
N SER A 314 4.43 -8.91 -6.88
CA SER A 314 4.73 -9.66 -8.12
C SER A 314 5.80 -10.74 -7.87
N ASP A 315 6.91 -10.35 -7.23
CA ASP A 315 8.02 -11.24 -6.90
C ASP A 315 7.60 -12.28 -5.86
N ALA A 316 6.78 -11.86 -4.87
CA ALA A 316 6.18 -12.76 -3.89
C ALA A 316 5.32 -13.84 -4.55
N TRP A 317 4.53 -13.50 -5.57
CA TRP A 317 3.76 -14.48 -6.33
C TRP A 317 4.64 -15.42 -7.15
N ALA A 318 5.64 -14.90 -7.86
CA ALA A 318 6.59 -15.72 -8.61
C ALA A 318 7.35 -16.71 -7.69
N PHE A 319 7.79 -16.24 -6.52
CA PHE A 319 8.52 -17.03 -5.53
C PHE A 319 7.63 -18.02 -4.77
N SER A 320 6.38 -17.65 -4.43
CA SER A 320 5.37 -18.58 -3.92
C SER A 320 5.04 -19.67 -4.97
N GLY A 321 5.07 -19.31 -6.26
CA GLY A 321 5.01 -20.24 -7.39
C GLY A 321 6.17 -21.25 -7.44
N ILE A 322 7.36 -20.90 -6.95
CA ILE A 322 8.47 -21.86 -6.75
C ILE A 322 8.18 -22.72 -5.51
N SER A 323 7.78 -22.08 -4.40
CA SER A 323 7.46 -22.74 -3.12
C SER A 323 6.45 -23.87 -3.27
N ILE A 324 5.39 -23.65 -4.04
CA ILE A 324 4.36 -24.68 -4.27
C ILE A 324 4.83 -25.82 -5.17
N ARG A 325 5.72 -25.56 -6.14
CA ARG A 325 6.34 -26.64 -6.94
C ARG A 325 7.25 -27.52 -6.08
N GLN A 326 7.98 -26.93 -5.13
CA GLN A 326 8.77 -27.70 -4.15
C GLN A 326 7.87 -28.47 -3.17
N ALA A 327 6.78 -27.87 -2.69
CA ALA A 327 5.79 -28.57 -1.86
C ALA A 327 5.11 -29.74 -2.60
N HIS A 328 4.86 -29.61 -3.91
CA HIS A 328 4.40 -30.71 -4.75
C HIS A 328 5.46 -31.82 -4.89
N ALA A 329 6.72 -31.47 -5.15
CA ALA A 329 7.83 -32.42 -5.27
C ALA A 329 8.09 -33.19 -3.96
N MET A 330 8.00 -32.53 -2.80
CA MET A 330 8.06 -33.14 -1.48
C MET A 330 6.81 -33.95 -1.08
N GLY A 331 5.78 -34.00 -1.94
CA GLY A 331 4.53 -34.71 -1.67
C GLY A 331 3.64 -34.06 -0.59
N LEU A 332 3.89 -32.81 -0.17
CA LEU A 332 3.17 -32.15 0.93
C LEU A 332 1.67 -31.94 0.65
N HIS A 333 1.26 -32.00 -0.62
CA HIS A 333 -0.14 -31.94 -1.06
C HIS A 333 -0.92 -33.26 -0.83
N ARG A 334 -0.24 -34.33 -0.42
CA ARG A 334 -0.79 -35.68 -0.20
C ARG A 334 -0.92 -35.93 1.31
N ASP A 335 -1.93 -36.66 1.78
CA ASP A 335 -2.00 -36.93 3.23
C ASP A 335 -0.79 -37.76 3.72
N PRO A 336 -0.04 -37.29 4.72
CA PRO A 336 1.20 -37.92 5.15
C PRO A 336 0.99 -39.22 5.94
N THR A 337 -0.26 -39.63 6.21
CA THR A 337 -0.55 -41.02 6.63
C THR A 337 -0.47 -42.02 5.48
N ILE A 338 -0.66 -41.56 4.24
CA ILE A 338 -0.64 -42.39 3.02
C ILE A 338 0.76 -42.40 2.40
N VAL A 339 1.39 -41.23 2.27
CA VAL A 339 2.69 -41.11 1.56
C VAL A 339 3.93 -41.21 2.47
N THR A 340 3.77 -41.07 3.79
CA THR A 340 4.85 -41.24 4.77
C THR A 340 4.33 -42.01 6.00
N PRO A 341 3.88 -43.27 5.84
CA PRO A 341 3.22 -44.04 6.90
C PRO A 341 4.13 -44.22 8.13
N ASP A 342 5.44 -44.32 7.95
CA ASP A 342 6.42 -44.53 9.03
C ASP A 342 6.82 -43.24 9.77
N ALA A 343 6.47 -42.06 9.24
CA ALA A 343 6.76 -40.78 9.88
C ALA A 343 6.01 -40.64 11.22
N ASN A 344 6.62 -39.99 12.21
CA ASN A 344 5.97 -39.77 13.51
C ASN A 344 4.80 -38.76 13.39
N LEU A 345 3.94 -38.71 14.43
CA LEU A 345 2.76 -37.83 14.42
C LEU A 345 3.11 -36.35 14.27
N PHE A 346 4.19 -35.91 14.92
CA PHE A 346 4.66 -34.52 14.85
C PHE A 346 5.06 -34.13 13.42
N GLU A 347 5.88 -34.95 12.74
CA GLU A 347 6.26 -34.70 11.34
C GLU A 347 5.05 -34.70 10.41
N LYS A 348 4.10 -35.63 10.61
CA LYS A 348 2.84 -35.67 9.85
C LYS A 348 2.04 -34.38 10.02
N GLN A 349 1.97 -33.80 11.23
CA GLN A 349 1.32 -32.50 11.43
C GLN A 349 2.13 -31.32 10.89
N GLN A 350 3.47 -31.32 10.96
CA GLN A 350 4.28 -30.28 10.31
C GLN A 350 4.10 -30.28 8.78
N ARG A 351 4.05 -31.46 8.14
CA ARG A 351 3.77 -31.60 6.70
C ARG A 351 2.42 -30.96 6.32
N ARG A 352 1.36 -31.22 7.09
CA ARG A 352 0.05 -30.57 6.89
C ARG A 352 0.11 -29.06 7.13
N LYS A 353 0.70 -28.61 8.24
CA LYS A 353 0.84 -27.18 8.61
C LYS A 353 1.58 -26.37 7.52
N ILE A 354 2.64 -26.94 6.95
CA ILE A 354 3.43 -26.30 5.89
C ILE A 354 2.67 -26.27 4.55
N TRP A 355 1.99 -27.36 4.16
CA TRP A 355 1.08 -27.35 3.00
C TRP A 355 -0.02 -26.29 3.17
N GLN A 356 -0.56 -26.18 4.38
CA GLN A 356 -1.60 -25.22 4.71
C GLN A 356 -1.13 -23.77 4.54
N ALA A 357 0.07 -23.43 5.01
CA ALA A 357 0.66 -22.11 4.81
C ALA A 357 0.97 -21.81 3.32
N VAL A 358 1.54 -22.76 2.57
CA VAL A 358 1.86 -22.59 1.14
C VAL A 358 0.62 -22.27 0.31
N LEU A 359 -0.46 -23.04 0.46
CA LEU A 359 -1.66 -22.87 -0.36
C LEU A 359 -2.52 -21.69 0.13
N LEU A 360 -2.52 -21.36 1.43
CA LEU A 360 -3.14 -20.14 1.95
C LEU A 360 -2.46 -18.87 1.39
N GLN A 361 -1.12 -18.87 1.32
CA GLN A 361 -0.34 -17.79 0.72
C GLN A 361 -0.65 -17.65 -0.78
N GLY A 362 -0.53 -18.75 -1.53
CA GLY A 362 -0.82 -18.76 -2.97
C GLY A 362 -2.25 -18.31 -3.28
N THR A 363 -3.23 -18.73 -2.47
CA THR A 363 -4.64 -18.33 -2.64
C THR A 363 -4.82 -16.85 -2.35
N SER A 364 -4.20 -16.34 -1.29
CA SER A 364 -4.25 -14.92 -0.94
C SER A 364 -3.71 -14.03 -2.06
N LEU A 365 -2.58 -14.43 -2.66
CA LEU A 365 -1.98 -13.76 -3.81
C LEU A 365 -2.85 -13.92 -5.08
N ALA A 366 -3.44 -15.09 -5.32
CA ALA A 366 -4.33 -15.33 -6.45
C ALA A 366 -5.61 -14.47 -6.40
N VAL A 367 -6.21 -14.27 -5.22
CA VAL A 367 -7.33 -13.33 -5.04
C VAL A 367 -6.89 -11.89 -5.29
N ILE A 368 -5.82 -11.45 -4.62
CA ILE A 368 -5.32 -10.07 -4.71
C ILE A 368 -4.93 -9.70 -6.15
N LEU A 369 -4.32 -10.61 -6.90
CA LEU A 369 -3.79 -10.35 -8.24
C LEU A 369 -4.75 -10.77 -9.38
N SER A 370 -5.95 -11.27 -9.07
CA SER A 370 -6.88 -11.89 -10.04
C SER A 370 -6.25 -13.05 -10.86
N LEU A 371 -5.34 -13.82 -10.25
CA LEU A 371 -4.58 -14.88 -10.90
C LEU A 371 -5.16 -16.29 -10.70
N PRO A 372 -4.76 -17.29 -11.52
CA PRO A 372 -5.27 -18.64 -11.42
C PRO A 372 -5.03 -19.30 -10.05
N PRO A 373 -5.83 -20.31 -9.67
CA PRO A 373 -5.62 -21.08 -8.44
C PRO A 373 -4.20 -21.68 -8.36
N PRO A 374 -3.50 -21.57 -7.22
CA PRO A 374 -2.16 -22.10 -7.06
C PRO A 374 -2.10 -23.64 -7.08
N ALA A 375 -3.12 -24.35 -6.57
CA ALA A 375 -3.23 -25.80 -6.73
C ALA A 375 -4.62 -26.25 -7.19
N THR A 376 -4.64 -27.44 -7.78
CA THR A 376 -5.85 -28.14 -8.25
C THR A 376 -5.93 -29.59 -7.73
N HIS A 377 -4.94 -30.05 -6.95
CA HIS A 377 -4.76 -31.44 -6.56
C HIS A 377 -4.23 -31.58 -5.13
N THR A 378 -5.08 -32.00 -4.20
CA THR A 378 -4.70 -32.42 -2.83
C THR A 378 -5.69 -33.46 -2.31
N ASP A 379 -5.26 -34.33 -1.38
CA ASP A 379 -6.15 -35.23 -0.62
C ASP A 379 -5.99 -35.12 0.91
N ILE A 380 -5.40 -34.01 1.39
CA ILE A 380 -5.39 -33.66 2.82
C ILE A 380 -6.78 -33.13 3.22
N SER A 381 -7.48 -33.86 4.09
CA SER A 381 -8.74 -33.39 4.67
C SER A 381 -8.53 -32.16 5.55
N VAL A 382 -9.53 -31.28 5.54
CA VAL A 382 -9.63 -30.09 6.41
C VAL A 382 -9.64 -30.46 7.89
N GLU A 383 -10.14 -31.66 8.22
CA GLU A 383 -10.33 -32.17 9.59
C GLU A 383 -9.06 -32.82 10.17
N ASN A 384 -8.07 -33.15 9.34
CA ASN A 384 -6.88 -33.90 9.76
C ASN A 384 -5.86 -33.15 10.66
N PRO A 385 -5.90 -31.80 10.84
CA PRO A 385 -5.27 -31.14 11.98
C PRO A 385 -6.06 -31.42 13.27
N LEU A 386 -6.04 -32.67 13.73
CA LEU A 386 -6.63 -33.06 15.02
C LEU A 386 -5.78 -32.55 16.20
N ASP A 387 -6.46 -32.17 17.28
CA ASP A 387 -5.90 -31.40 18.39
C ASP A 387 -4.92 -32.24 19.24
N ASP A 388 -3.74 -31.67 19.53
CA ASP A 388 -2.71 -32.31 20.36
C ASP A 388 -3.01 -32.16 21.85
N SER A 389 -3.82 -33.09 22.37
CA SER A 389 -4.11 -33.23 23.81
C SER A 389 -2.93 -33.74 24.65
N SER A 390 -1.75 -33.97 24.05
CA SER A 390 -0.54 -34.46 24.73
C SER A 390 0.55 -33.39 24.92
N SER A 391 0.46 -32.24 24.24
CA SER A 391 1.39 -31.13 24.47
C SER A 391 1.02 -30.33 25.72
N ILE A 392 1.98 -30.16 26.63
CA ILE A 392 1.80 -29.43 27.92
C ILE A 392 1.86 -27.89 27.72
N ALA A 393 1.88 -27.41 26.48
CA ALA A 393 1.88 -25.99 26.15
C ALA A 393 0.47 -25.49 25.84
N GLN A 394 0.11 -24.30 26.33
CA GLN A 394 -1.17 -23.62 26.09
C GLN A 394 -1.26 -23.01 24.68
N SER A 395 -0.80 -23.73 23.65
CA SER A 395 -0.59 -23.20 22.30
C SER A 395 -1.28 -24.06 21.22
N ASP A 396 -2.52 -23.82 20.82
CA ASP A 396 -3.70 -23.22 21.47
C ASP A 396 -4.90 -23.81 20.70
N PHE A 397 -6.05 -24.10 21.33
CA PHE A 397 -7.22 -24.60 20.59
C PHE A 397 -7.70 -23.57 19.55
N ALA A 398 -7.51 -22.28 19.86
CA ALA A 398 -7.76 -21.18 18.94
C ALA A 398 -6.88 -21.26 17.67
N ASP A 399 -5.58 -21.55 17.80
CA ASP A 399 -4.64 -21.65 16.68
C ASP A 399 -5.04 -22.74 15.68
N ALA A 400 -5.33 -23.95 16.19
CA ALA A 400 -5.73 -25.07 15.35
C ALA A 400 -7.04 -24.77 14.61
N ALA A 401 -8.00 -24.14 15.28
CA ALA A 401 -9.26 -23.73 14.68
C ALA A 401 -9.12 -22.58 13.68
N TYR A 402 -8.24 -21.60 13.92
CA TYR A 402 -7.90 -20.54 12.97
C TYR A 402 -7.30 -21.12 11.68
N ILE A 403 -6.31 -22.03 11.80
CA ILE A 403 -5.71 -22.71 10.64
C ILE A 403 -6.76 -23.50 9.86
N ARG A 404 -7.61 -24.30 10.55
CA ARG A 404 -8.74 -25.03 9.93
C ARG A 404 -9.71 -24.06 9.22
N GLY A 405 -10.03 -22.92 9.82
CA GLY A 405 -10.91 -21.90 9.23
C GLY A 405 -10.34 -21.26 7.96
N CYS A 406 -9.11 -20.75 8.04
CA CYS A 406 -8.36 -20.22 6.88
C CYS A 406 -8.23 -21.26 5.76
N TRP A 407 -8.02 -22.53 6.10
CA TRP A 407 -7.92 -23.62 5.14
C TRP A 407 -9.24 -23.91 4.41
N THR A 408 -10.33 -23.99 5.17
CA THR A 408 -11.67 -24.21 4.62
C THR A 408 -12.04 -23.09 3.63
N LEU A 409 -11.77 -21.84 4.02
CA LEU A 409 -11.99 -20.67 3.19
C LEU A 409 -11.10 -20.69 1.92
N ALA A 410 -9.80 -20.99 2.04
CA ALA A 410 -8.88 -21.01 0.91
C ALA A 410 -9.24 -22.07 -0.15
N ASN A 411 -9.75 -23.23 0.26
CA ASN A 411 -10.20 -24.26 -0.68
C ASN A 411 -11.45 -23.81 -1.46
N LEU A 412 -12.45 -23.24 -0.76
CA LEU A 412 -13.67 -22.70 -1.39
C LEU A 412 -13.32 -21.57 -2.38
N VAL A 413 -12.50 -20.61 -1.94
CA VAL A 413 -12.12 -19.43 -2.71
C VAL A 413 -11.36 -19.76 -3.99
N GLN A 414 -10.48 -20.76 -3.99
CA GLN A 414 -9.75 -21.17 -5.20
C GLN A 414 -10.68 -21.64 -6.32
N GLU A 415 -11.57 -22.58 -6.03
CA GLU A 415 -12.48 -23.14 -7.04
C GLU A 415 -13.53 -22.12 -7.48
N THR A 416 -14.06 -21.31 -6.56
CA THR A 416 -15.24 -20.47 -6.83
C THR A 416 -14.94 -19.02 -7.16
N ILE A 417 -13.78 -18.49 -6.77
CA ILE A 417 -13.41 -17.07 -6.97
C ILE A 417 -12.17 -16.93 -7.85
N CYS A 418 -11.05 -17.57 -7.52
CA CYS A 418 -9.81 -17.41 -8.29
C CYS A 418 -9.96 -17.91 -9.73
N SER A 419 -10.49 -19.12 -9.93
CA SER A 419 -10.68 -19.71 -11.27
C SER A 419 -11.53 -18.86 -12.24
N PRO A 420 -12.72 -18.34 -11.88
CA PRO A 420 -13.47 -17.46 -12.78
C PRO A 420 -12.84 -16.06 -12.92
N ARG A 421 -12.29 -15.47 -11.85
CA ARG A 421 -11.62 -14.15 -11.93
C ARG A 421 -10.46 -14.17 -12.91
N SER A 422 -9.61 -15.20 -12.86
CA SER A 422 -8.43 -15.33 -13.74
C SER A 422 -8.73 -15.55 -15.22
N LEU A 423 -10.02 -15.61 -15.59
CA LEU A 423 -10.51 -15.82 -16.96
C LEU A 423 -11.49 -14.73 -17.40
N GLU A 424 -11.64 -13.64 -16.63
CA GLU A 424 -12.65 -12.60 -16.82
C GLU A 424 -14.09 -13.17 -16.91
N LEU A 425 -14.42 -14.17 -16.08
CA LEU A 425 -15.74 -14.82 -16.03
C LEU A 425 -16.54 -14.42 -14.78
N PRO A 426 -17.89 -14.43 -14.85
CA PRO A 426 -18.73 -14.32 -13.66
C PRO A 426 -18.44 -15.43 -12.65
N ILE A 427 -18.36 -15.08 -11.36
CA ILE A 427 -18.23 -16.02 -10.24
C ILE A 427 -19.45 -16.96 -10.16
N CYS A 428 -20.63 -16.46 -10.52
CA CYS A 428 -21.85 -17.25 -10.64
C CYS A 428 -22.60 -16.90 -11.93
N THR A 429 -23.02 -17.92 -12.68
CA THR A 429 -23.81 -17.72 -13.91
C THR A 429 -25.32 -17.84 -13.68
N THR A 430 -25.76 -18.48 -12.59
CA THR A 430 -27.20 -18.61 -12.25
C THR A 430 -27.50 -18.21 -10.80
N VAL A 431 -28.73 -17.75 -10.54
CA VAL A 431 -29.16 -17.33 -9.19
C VAL A 431 -29.02 -18.50 -8.20
N ARG A 432 -29.39 -19.71 -8.60
CA ARG A 432 -29.24 -20.94 -7.79
C ARG A 432 -27.77 -21.21 -7.43
N GLN A 433 -26.83 -20.97 -8.34
CA GLN A 433 -25.40 -21.09 -8.05
C GLN A 433 -24.96 -20.06 -7.00
N ARG A 434 -25.36 -18.78 -7.14
CA ARG A 434 -25.02 -17.74 -6.14
C ARG A 434 -25.64 -18.06 -4.78
N SER A 435 -26.91 -18.48 -4.74
CA SER A 435 -27.59 -18.88 -3.49
C SER A 435 -26.88 -20.05 -2.80
N LYS A 436 -26.43 -21.06 -3.55
CA LYS A 436 -25.60 -22.14 -2.99
C LYS A 436 -24.25 -21.60 -2.50
N LEU A 437 -23.54 -20.80 -3.30
CA LEU A 437 -22.23 -20.29 -2.90
C LEU A 437 -22.29 -19.44 -1.63
N ILE A 438 -23.30 -18.59 -1.48
CA ILE A 438 -23.54 -17.83 -0.24
C ILE A 438 -23.84 -18.76 0.95
N ALA A 439 -24.58 -19.85 0.74
CA ALA A 439 -24.84 -20.85 1.78
C ALA A 439 -23.55 -21.61 2.16
N ASP A 440 -22.70 -21.95 1.20
CA ASP A 440 -21.40 -22.59 1.43
C ASP A 440 -20.47 -21.66 2.22
N PHE A 441 -20.36 -20.38 1.83
CA PHE A 441 -19.62 -19.36 2.60
C PHE A 441 -20.15 -19.23 4.03
N ARG A 442 -21.48 -19.19 4.23
CA ARG A 442 -22.09 -19.12 5.57
C ARG A 442 -21.79 -20.38 6.41
N ALA A 443 -21.78 -21.56 5.80
CA ALA A 443 -21.41 -22.80 6.48
C ALA A 443 -19.94 -22.79 6.93
N VAL A 444 -19.04 -22.25 6.11
CA VAL A 444 -17.63 -22.03 6.48
C VAL A 444 -17.52 -21.03 7.64
N TYR A 445 -18.24 -19.90 7.61
CA TYR A 445 -18.23 -18.95 8.73
C TYR A 445 -18.77 -19.58 10.03
N GLN A 446 -19.84 -20.37 9.92
CA GLN A 446 -20.47 -21.07 11.06
C GLN A 446 -19.57 -22.15 11.67
N SER A 447 -18.64 -22.76 10.92
CA SER A 447 -17.69 -23.73 11.47
C SER A 447 -16.56 -23.09 12.28
N PHE A 448 -16.39 -21.77 12.20
CA PHE A 448 -15.43 -21.06 13.06
C PHE A 448 -15.92 -21.02 14.51
N PRO A 449 -15.04 -21.20 15.53
CA PRO A 449 -15.37 -20.92 16.93
C PRO A 449 -15.93 -19.51 17.18
N ASP A 450 -16.75 -19.37 18.23
CA ASP A 450 -17.42 -18.10 18.57
C ASP A 450 -16.45 -16.92 18.78
N VAL A 451 -15.23 -17.19 19.26
CA VAL A 451 -14.18 -16.16 19.46
C VAL A 451 -13.71 -15.51 18.14
N PHE A 452 -13.83 -16.22 17.01
CA PHE A 452 -13.54 -15.71 15.67
C PHE A 452 -14.78 -15.15 14.96
N ARG A 453 -15.99 -15.34 15.53
CA ARG A 453 -17.25 -14.76 15.03
C ARG A 453 -17.70 -13.50 15.80
N SER A 454 -17.27 -13.32 17.05
CA SER A 454 -17.59 -12.16 17.91
C SER A 454 -16.56 -11.04 17.74
N TRP A 455 -16.70 -10.21 16.71
CA TRP A 455 -15.78 -9.09 16.41
C TRP A 455 -16.28 -7.68 16.81
N ASP A 456 -17.24 -7.61 17.74
CA ASP A 456 -17.71 -6.37 18.37
C ASP A 456 -16.53 -5.46 18.82
N PRO A 457 -16.52 -4.15 18.49
CA PRO A 457 -15.36 -3.29 18.72
C PRO A 457 -14.92 -3.18 20.19
N ASP A 458 -15.86 -3.12 21.14
CA ASP A 458 -15.56 -3.00 22.56
C ASP A 458 -14.97 -4.32 23.10
N ARG A 459 -15.55 -5.46 22.72
CA ARG A 459 -14.99 -6.79 23.03
C ARG A 459 -13.61 -7.00 22.42
N ILE A 460 -13.40 -6.60 21.17
CA ILE A 460 -12.11 -6.71 20.49
C ILE A 460 -11.06 -5.81 21.17
N THR A 461 -11.43 -4.59 21.54
CA THR A 461 -10.57 -3.64 22.28
C THR A 461 -10.24 -4.14 23.70
N ALA A 462 -11.19 -4.79 24.37
CA ALA A 462 -10.96 -5.44 25.66
C ALA A 462 -10.03 -6.66 25.52
N MET A 463 -10.27 -7.53 24.53
CA MET A 463 -9.47 -8.73 24.27
C MET A 463 -8.04 -8.38 23.81
N ALA A 464 -7.83 -7.25 23.15
CA ALA A 464 -6.49 -6.78 22.75
C ALA A 464 -5.55 -6.52 23.95
N LYS A 465 -6.12 -6.30 25.15
CA LYS A 465 -5.35 -6.12 26.40
C LYS A 465 -4.85 -7.44 27.00
N THR A 466 -5.46 -8.58 26.65
CA THR A 466 -5.20 -9.89 27.29
C THR A 466 -4.74 -10.96 26.32
N ASN A 467 -5.30 -11.02 25.10
CA ASN A 467 -4.91 -11.96 24.05
C ASN A 467 -4.85 -11.27 22.68
N LYS A 468 -3.75 -10.57 22.42
CA LYS A 468 -3.44 -9.96 21.11
C LYS A 468 -3.44 -10.99 19.97
N ARG A 469 -2.98 -12.23 20.22
CA ARG A 469 -2.85 -13.29 19.19
C ARG A 469 -4.20 -13.60 18.55
N VAL A 470 -5.21 -13.87 19.38
CA VAL A 470 -6.58 -14.15 18.93
C VAL A 470 -7.21 -12.91 18.28
N VAL A 471 -6.96 -11.68 18.77
CA VAL A 471 -7.45 -10.47 18.07
C VAL A 471 -6.90 -10.37 16.64
N ARG A 472 -5.60 -10.59 16.43
CA ARG A 472 -5.02 -10.57 15.07
C ARG A 472 -5.66 -11.64 14.19
N GLN A 473 -5.83 -12.86 14.71
CA GLN A 473 -6.49 -13.96 14.00
C GLN A 473 -7.95 -13.64 13.64
N THR A 474 -8.75 -13.13 14.58
CA THR A 474 -10.14 -12.71 14.32
C THR A 474 -10.20 -11.65 13.23
N LEU A 475 -9.38 -10.58 13.30
CA LEU A 475 -9.44 -9.48 12.35
C LEU A 475 -8.98 -9.88 10.93
N PHE A 476 -7.90 -10.68 10.81
CA PHE A 476 -7.44 -11.18 9.51
C PHE A 476 -8.42 -12.20 8.90
N LEU A 477 -9.02 -13.10 9.70
CA LEU A 477 -10.02 -14.06 9.21
C LEU A 477 -11.33 -13.36 8.82
N THR A 478 -11.76 -12.36 9.60
CA THR A 478 -12.94 -11.52 9.32
C THR A 478 -12.77 -10.77 8.01
N ASN A 479 -11.65 -10.03 7.82
CA ASN A 479 -11.37 -9.36 6.55
C ASN A 479 -11.37 -10.35 5.38
N ASN A 480 -10.62 -11.45 5.48
CA ASN A 480 -10.50 -12.42 4.39
C ASN A 480 -11.86 -13.06 4.02
N TYR A 481 -12.69 -13.38 5.00
CA TYR A 481 -14.05 -13.88 4.76
C TYR A 481 -14.93 -12.83 4.05
N PHE A 482 -15.06 -11.63 4.61
CA PHE A 482 -15.95 -10.60 4.08
C PHE A 482 -15.47 -10.02 2.75
N HIS A 483 -14.16 -9.91 2.53
CA HIS A 483 -13.56 -9.54 1.24
C HIS A 483 -13.96 -10.52 0.13
N ASN A 484 -13.85 -11.84 0.38
CA ASN A 484 -14.27 -12.84 -0.61
C ASN A 484 -15.80 -12.83 -0.83
N LEU A 485 -16.59 -12.62 0.22
CA LEU A 485 -18.04 -12.51 0.13
C LEU A 485 -18.50 -11.26 -0.65
N MET A 486 -17.81 -10.12 -0.46
CA MET A 486 -17.95 -8.91 -1.27
C MET A 486 -17.76 -9.21 -2.76
N LEU A 487 -16.69 -9.95 -3.14
CA LEU A 487 -16.46 -10.33 -4.54
C LEU A 487 -17.59 -11.21 -5.11
N VAL A 488 -18.21 -12.09 -4.32
CA VAL A 488 -19.36 -12.92 -4.74
C VAL A 488 -20.62 -12.09 -5.00
N TYR A 489 -20.88 -11.06 -4.18
CA TYR A 489 -22.00 -10.14 -4.41
C TYR A 489 -21.75 -9.15 -5.56
N ALA A 490 -20.50 -8.73 -5.74
CA ALA A 490 -20.05 -7.79 -6.76
C ALA A 490 -20.01 -8.38 -8.19
N SER A 491 -19.94 -9.70 -8.35
CA SER A 491 -19.93 -10.35 -9.67
C SER A 491 -21.34 -10.45 -10.27
N GLU A 492 -21.53 -9.89 -11.47
CA GLU A 492 -22.75 -10.00 -12.28
C GLU A 492 -22.62 -11.02 -13.43
N SER A 493 -23.76 -11.56 -13.86
CA SER A 493 -23.95 -12.29 -15.12
C SER A 493 -25.24 -11.81 -15.80
N PRO A 494 -25.53 -12.20 -17.07
CA PRO A 494 -26.79 -11.87 -17.73
C PRO A 494 -28.04 -12.29 -16.95
N ASP A 495 -27.96 -13.40 -16.22
CA ASP A 495 -29.08 -13.98 -15.44
C ASP A 495 -28.97 -13.67 -13.94
N VAL A 496 -27.94 -12.93 -13.51
CA VAL A 496 -27.59 -12.72 -12.09
C VAL A 496 -26.98 -11.32 -11.89
N PRO A 497 -27.77 -10.26 -11.68
CA PRO A 497 -27.25 -8.91 -11.44
C PRO A 497 -26.43 -8.82 -10.15
N ALA A 498 -25.48 -7.87 -10.06
CA ALA A 498 -24.72 -7.62 -8.83
C ALA A 498 -25.66 -7.22 -7.66
N ASN A 499 -25.37 -7.68 -6.44
CA ASN A 499 -26.13 -7.28 -5.25
C ASN A 499 -25.45 -6.09 -4.58
N ILE A 500 -25.85 -4.88 -4.97
CA ILE A 500 -25.27 -3.62 -4.51
C ILE A 500 -25.21 -3.51 -2.98
N HIS A 501 -26.36 -3.68 -2.31
CA HIS A 501 -26.44 -3.55 -0.85
C HIS A 501 -25.52 -4.55 -0.14
N ALA A 502 -25.63 -5.84 -0.48
CA ALA A 502 -24.81 -6.86 0.16
C ALA A 502 -23.31 -6.75 -0.19
N THR A 503 -22.96 -6.14 -1.34
CA THR A 503 -21.57 -5.78 -1.66
C THR A 503 -21.06 -4.67 -0.73
N LEU A 504 -21.85 -3.61 -0.51
CA LEU A 504 -21.48 -2.50 0.36
C LEU A 504 -21.49 -2.85 1.86
N ASP A 505 -22.32 -3.82 2.27
CA ASP A 505 -22.26 -4.39 3.62
C ASP A 505 -21.01 -5.26 3.82
N ALA A 506 -20.75 -6.23 2.92
CA ALA A 506 -19.57 -7.08 3.02
C ALA A 506 -18.25 -6.28 2.87
N ALA A 507 -18.22 -5.23 2.04
CA ALA A 507 -17.07 -4.34 1.94
C ALA A 507 -16.83 -3.53 3.22
N HIS A 508 -17.91 -3.07 3.87
CA HIS A 508 -17.83 -2.35 5.14
C HIS A 508 -17.31 -3.25 6.28
N ASP A 509 -17.81 -4.49 6.39
CA ASP A 509 -17.34 -5.46 7.39
C ASP A 509 -15.86 -5.83 7.16
N ALA A 510 -15.46 -6.00 5.89
CA ALA A 510 -14.07 -6.29 5.53
C ALA A 510 -13.11 -5.14 5.89
N ILE A 511 -13.45 -3.90 5.52
CA ILE A 511 -12.57 -2.74 5.74
C ILE A 511 -12.56 -2.29 7.20
N THR A 512 -13.67 -2.46 7.91
CA THR A 512 -13.75 -2.16 9.35
C THR A 512 -12.85 -3.10 10.17
N ALA A 513 -12.62 -4.34 9.73
CA ALA A 513 -11.62 -5.19 10.36
C ALA A 513 -10.18 -4.62 10.22
N PHE A 514 -9.82 -4.01 9.08
CA PHE A 514 -8.56 -3.28 8.94
C PHE A 514 -8.53 -2.00 9.78
N PHE A 515 -9.62 -1.22 9.80
CA PHE A 515 -9.70 0.00 10.59
C PHE A 515 -9.56 -0.26 12.10
N THR A 516 -10.15 -1.34 12.60
CA THR A 516 -9.99 -1.81 13.99
C THR A 516 -8.57 -2.28 14.25
N PHE A 517 -7.96 -3.02 13.31
CA PHE A 517 -6.56 -3.43 13.39
C PHE A 517 -5.61 -2.22 13.47
N PHE A 518 -5.80 -1.22 12.63
CA PHE A 518 -5.05 0.04 12.64
C PHE A 518 -5.19 0.79 13.97
N SER A 519 -6.40 0.88 14.54
CA SER A 519 -6.61 1.57 15.83
C SER A 519 -6.02 0.85 17.05
N LEU A 520 -5.70 -0.43 16.96
CA LEU A 520 -5.14 -1.23 18.05
C LEU A 520 -3.64 -1.53 17.89
N PHE A 521 -3.16 -1.58 16.65
CA PHE A 521 -1.81 -2.00 16.29
C PHE A 521 -1.24 -1.13 15.15
N GLU A 522 -1.38 0.19 15.23
CA GLU A 522 -1.01 1.17 14.19
C GLU A 522 0.33 0.86 13.49
N ILE A 523 1.41 0.68 14.27
CA ILE A 523 2.76 0.38 13.76
C ILE A 523 2.79 -0.93 12.95
N GLU A 524 2.03 -1.94 13.37
CA GLU A 524 1.93 -3.22 12.66
C GLU A 524 1.04 -3.10 11.42
N ALA A 525 -0.01 -2.27 11.45
CA ALA A 525 -0.85 -1.97 10.29
C ALA A 525 -0.10 -1.19 9.19
N CYS A 526 0.90 -0.37 9.57
CA CYS A 526 1.84 0.25 8.64
C CYS A 526 2.78 -0.77 7.94
N ALA A 527 3.15 -1.86 8.62
CA ALA A 527 4.03 -2.90 8.08
C ALA A 527 3.27 -4.04 7.36
N TRP A 528 2.02 -4.32 7.73
CA TRP A 528 1.15 -5.32 7.09
C TRP A 528 0.57 -4.84 5.76
N TRP A 529 1.43 -4.60 4.78
CA TRP A 529 1.04 -4.07 3.48
C TRP A 529 0.02 -4.95 2.73
N GLY A 530 0.08 -6.27 2.91
CA GLY A 530 -0.90 -7.22 2.38
C GLY A 530 -2.32 -7.08 2.96
N PHE A 531 -2.48 -6.49 4.15
CA PHE A 531 -3.78 -6.15 4.74
C PHE A 531 -4.22 -4.75 4.32
N ASN A 532 -3.30 -3.77 4.34
CA ASN A 532 -3.56 -2.42 3.82
C ASN A 532 -4.05 -2.43 2.35
N HIS A 533 -3.43 -3.24 1.50
CA HIS A 533 -3.83 -3.36 0.10
C HIS A 533 -5.26 -3.91 -0.06
N ARG A 534 -5.68 -4.87 0.78
CA ARG A 534 -7.07 -5.37 0.79
C ARG A 534 -8.05 -4.27 1.17
N ALA A 535 -7.76 -3.52 2.24
CA ALA A 535 -8.57 -2.36 2.65
C ALA A 535 -8.64 -1.27 1.57
N PHE A 536 -7.57 -1.05 0.81
CA PHE A 536 -7.57 -0.15 -0.35
C PHE A 536 -8.48 -0.68 -1.48
N LEU A 537 -8.42 -1.98 -1.80
CA LEU A 537 -9.32 -2.62 -2.77
C LEU A 537 -10.79 -2.61 -2.32
N GLU A 538 -11.06 -2.73 -1.02
CA GLU A 538 -12.41 -2.63 -0.44
C GLU A 538 -12.95 -1.18 -0.56
N ALA A 539 -12.15 -0.17 -0.21
CA ALA A 539 -12.52 1.24 -0.43
C ALA A 539 -12.72 1.57 -1.93
N LEU A 540 -11.88 1.00 -2.81
CA LEU A 540 -12.03 1.11 -4.26
C LEU A 540 -13.33 0.44 -4.75
N CYS A 541 -13.64 -0.76 -4.27
CA CYS A 541 -14.88 -1.48 -4.58
C CYS A 541 -16.10 -0.65 -4.18
N ILE A 542 -16.13 -0.12 -2.95
CA ILE A 542 -17.19 0.77 -2.46
C ILE A 542 -17.39 1.95 -3.41
N GLY A 543 -16.32 2.66 -3.79
CA GLY A 543 -16.42 3.80 -4.70
C GLY A 543 -16.84 3.43 -6.12
N ASN A 544 -16.35 2.31 -6.67
CA ASN A 544 -16.74 1.82 -8.00
C ASN A 544 -18.23 1.44 -8.04
N VAL A 545 -18.72 0.72 -7.02
CA VAL A 545 -20.13 0.35 -6.85
C VAL A 545 -21.03 1.58 -6.78
N LEU A 546 -20.67 2.58 -5.98
CA LEU A 546 -21.42 3.84 -5.87
C LEU A 546 -21.40 4.66 -7.17
N SER A 547 -20.31 4.62 -7.93
CA SER A 547 -20.19 5.33 -9.20
C SER A 547 -21.08 4.71 -10.29
N GLU A 548 -21.00 3.40 -10.49
CA GLU A 548 -21.82 2.67 -11.47
C GLU A 548 -23.32 2.77 -11.15
N THR A 549 -23.72 2.61 -9.88
CA THR A 549 -25.15 2.66 -9.50
C THR A 549 -25.77 4.04 -9.63
N ALA A 550 -25.00 5.11 -9.43
CA ALA A 550 -25.48 6.47 -9.66
C ALA A 550 -25.62 6.83 -11.16
N LEU A 551 -25.13 6.00 -12.09
CA LEU A 551 -25.39 6.15 -13.53
C LEU A 551 -26.78 5.65 -13.95
N GLU A 552 -27.36 4.66 -13.25
CA GLU A 552 -28.65 4.08 -13.65
C GLU A 552 -29.84 4.93 -13.15
N PRO A 553 -30.79 5.34 -14.02
CA PRO A 553 -31.80 6.35 -13.65
C PRO A 553 -32.76 5.95 -12.53
N GLU A 554 -33.14 4.68 -12.43
CA GLU A 554 -34.21 4.23 -11.52
C GLU A 554 -33.73 4.04 -10.07
N ASP A 555 -32.51 3.55 -9.87
CA ASP A 555 -31.93 3.31 -8.54
C ASP A 555 -31.15 4.52 -7.99
N ARG A 556 -30.82 5.52 -8.83
CA ARG A 556 -30.15 6.76 -8.41
C ARG A 556 -30.76 7.32 -7.12
N ASN A 557 -32.08 7.53 -7.08
CA ASN A 557 -32.77 8.11 -5.93
C ASN A 557 -32.73 7.24 -4.65
N LYS A 558 -32.57 5.91 -4.77
CA LYS A 558 -32.45 5.01 -3.61
C LYS A 558 -31.03 5.02 -3.03
N VAL A 559 -30.03 5.17 -3.90
CA VAL A 559 -28.61 5.19 -3.51
C VAL A 559 -28.18 6.58 -3.01
N THR A 560 -28.76 7.68 -3.52
CA THR A 560 -28.30 9.05 -3.20
C THR A 560 -28.62 9.56 -1.79
N GLU A 561 -29.60 8.99 -1.09
CA GLU A 561 -30.10 9.53 0.20
C GLU A 561 -30.20 8.50 1.34
N GLY A 562 -29.60 7.32 1.18
CA GLY A 562 -29.63 6.25 2.20
C GLY A 562 -28.49 6.30 3.23
N PRO A 563 -28.69 5.81 4.47
CA PRO A 563 -27.61 5.68 5.47
C PRO A 563 -26.39 4.88 5.01
N LEU A 564 -26.61 3.89 4.12
CA LEU A 564 -25.53 3.12 3.49
C LEU A 564 -24.57 3.99 2.67
N LEU A 565 -25.05 5.05 2.00
CA LEU A 565 -24.19 5.99 1.27
C LEU A 565 -23.30 6.79 2.23
N VAL A 566 -23.86 7.19 3.37
CA VAL A 566 -23.12 7.95 4.39
C VAL A 566 -22.01 7.08 4.98
N ARG A 567 -22.32 5.82 5.34
CA ARG A 567 -21.34 4.84 5.84
C ARG A 567 -20.24 4.58 4.80
N ALA A 568 -20.63 4.22 3.57
CA ALA A 568 -19.72 3.96 2.46
C ALA A 568 -18.78 5.14 2.13
N LYS A 569 -19.25 6.39 2.23
CA LYS A 569 -18.40 7.58 2.07
C LYS A 569 -17.47 7.78 3.26
N ALA A 570 -17.94 7.55 4.48
CA ALA A 570 -17.10 7.60 5.67
C ALA A 570 -15.97 6.56 5.61
N ASP A 571 -16.22 5.36 5.10
CA ASP A 571 -15.21 4.31 4.90
C ASP A 571 -14.11 4.77 3.93
N ILE A 572 -14.46 5.31 2.75
CA ILE A 572 -13.46 5.84 1.80
C ILE A 572 -12.66 7.00 2.42
N ILE A 573 -13.33 7.93 3.12
CA ILE A 573 -12.67 9.07 3.78
C ILE A 573 -11.73 8.60 4.88
N ARG A 574 -12.12 7.61 5.69
CA ARG A 574 -11.30 7.02 6.75
C ARG A 574 -10.08 6.30 6.18
N MET A 575 -10.22 5.61 5.04
CA MET A 575 -9.08 5.01 4.35
C MET A 575 -8.10 6.07 3.81
N ILE A 576 -8.60 7.16 3.22
CA ILE A 576 -7.74 8.31 2.82
C ILE A 576 -7.01 8.91 4.04
N GLN A 577 -7.68 9.05 5.19
CA GLN A 577 -7.07 9.57 6.42
C GLN A 577 -5.97 8.64 6.95
N ILE A 578 -6.22 7.34 7.03
CA ILE A 578 -5.23 6.34 7.45
C ILE A 578 -4.02 6.37 6.52
N MET A 579 -4.24 6.42 5.21
CA MET A 579 -3.14 6.46 4.24
C MET A 579 -2.35 7.77 4.30
N LYS A 580 -2.97 8.90 4.65
CA LYS A 580 -2.24 10.14 4.95
C LYS A 580 -1.31 9.96 6.15
N VAL A 581 -1.79 9.38 7.26
CA VAL A 581 -0.96 9.05 8.44
C VAL A 581 0.18 8.08 8.09
N MET A 582 -0.08 7.06 7.26
CA MET A 582 0.95 6.10 6.83
C MET A 582 2.03 6.70 5.92
N GLY A 583 1.72 7.77 5.18
CA GLY A 583 2.68 8.48 4.32
C GLY A 583 3.24 9.78 4.91
N GLU A 584 2.69 10.33 5.98
CA GLU A 584 3.29 11.48 6.67
C GLU A 584 4.45 10.97 7.52
N ASP A 585 5.69 11.24 7.08
CA ASP A 585 6.90 10.61 7.62
C ASP A 585 6.98 10.74 9.14
N SER A 586 6.79 9.60 9.82
CA SER A 586 6.51 9.45 11.26
C SER A 586 7.67 9.87 12.19
N GLU A 587 8.68 10.54 11.65
CA GLU A 587 9.86 11.06 12.36
C GLU A 587 10.05 12.56 12.13
N VAL A 588 9.70 13.11 10.97
CA VAL A 588 9.82 14.57 10.71
C VAL A 588 8.81 15.34 11.55
N ALA A 589 7.57 14.82 11.68
CA ALA A 589 6.54 15.39 12.54
C ALA A 589 6.79 15.18 14.05
N ARG A 590 7.68 14.27 14.45
CA ARG A 590 8.00 14.00 15.87
C ARG A 590 9.19 14.80 16.40
N GLN A 591 10.07 15.31 15.53
CA GLN A 591 11.26 16.04 15.95
C GLN A 591 10.94 17.50 16.33
N ARG A 592 10.69 17.73 17.62
CA ARG A 592 10.48 19.08 18.17
C ARG A 592 11.81 19.83 18.28
N TYR A 593 12.02 20.78 17.38
CA TYR A 593 13.12 21.74 17.44
C TYR A 593 12.67 23.00 18.20
N TYR A 594 13.56 23.57 19.02
CA TYR A 594 13.23 24.70 19.91
C TYR A 594 14.16 25.89 19.63
N ALA A 595 13.59 27.05 19.28
CA ALA A 595 14.34 28.30 19.18
C ALA A 595 14.63 28.86 20.58
N VAL A 596 15.88 29.24 20.84
CA VAL A 596 16.29 29.87 22.11
C VAL A 596 17.05 31.18 21.85
N ASP A 597 16.50 32.23 22.44
CA ASP A 597 16.91 33.64 22.33
C ASP A 597 17.27 34.22 23.73
N SER A 598 17.08 33.47 24.84
CA SER A 598 17.41 33.93 26.20
C SER A 598 17.83 32.81 27.16
N LEU A 599 18.48 33.17 28.27
CA LEU A 599 18.75 32.25 29.39
C LEU A 599 17.46 31.77 30.06
N SER A 600 16.47 32.64 30.27
CA SER A 600 15.19 32.28 30.88
C SER A 600 14.41 31.22 30.09
N GLN A 601 14.61 31.15 28.77
CA GLN A 601 14.05 30.07 27.95
C GLN A 601 14.76 28.73 28.18
N VAL A 602 16.07 28.73 28.47
CA VAL A 602 16.79 27.53 28.92
C VAL A 602 16.24 27.08 30.27
N ASP A 603 16.08 28.00 31.23
CA ASP A 603 15.52 27.70 32.56
C ASP A 603 14.11 27.09 32.46
N HIS A 604 13.23 27.64 31.62
CA HIS A 604 11.89 27.10 31.38
C HIS A 604 11.92 25.71 30.71
N ILE A 605 12.84 25.45 29.77
CA ILE A 605 13.02 24.12 29.16
C ILE A 605 13.49 23.11 30.20
N LEU A 606 14.47 23.47 31.04
CA LEU A 606 14.98 22.64 32.12
C LEU A 606 13.93 22.35 33.20
N GLN A 607 13.01 23.29 33.46
CA GLN A 607 11.90 23.09 34.39
C GLN A 607 10.85 22.12 33.81
N ALA A 608 10.40 22.34 32.57
CA ALA A 608 9.45 21.45 31.91
C ALA A 608 10.00 20.02 31.74
N ALA A 609 11.31 19.85 31.54
CA ALA A 609 11.94 18.52 31.48
C ALA A 609 11.88 17.76 32.81
N ARG A 610 11.89 18.45 33.97
CA ARG A 610 11.71 17.83 35.29
C ARG A 610 10.27 17.37 35.49
N GLU A 611 9.31 18.24 35.17
CA GLU A 611 7.87 17.95 35.28
C GLU A 611 7.46 16.74 34.40
N VAL A 612 8.05 16.61 33.21
CA VAL A 612 7.82 15.44 32.32
C VAL A 612 8.48 14.17 32.88
N ALA A 613 9.68 14.26 33.45
CA ALA A 613 10.36 13.12 34.09
C ALA A 613 9.56 12.59 35.30
N GLU A 614 9.09 13.49 36.18
CA GLU A 614 8.28 13.17 37.36
C GLU A 614 6.94 12.51 37.02
N LEU A 615 6.39 12.77 35.83
CA LEU A 615 5.15 12.14 35.33
C LEU A 615 5.37 10.82 34.58
N GLY A 616 6.60 10.50 34.20
CA GLY A 616 6.91 9.46 33.20
C GLY A 616 7.72 8.25 33.68
N ASP A 617 8.15 8.24 34.95
CA ASP A 617 9.03 7.20 35.54
C ASP A 617 10.37 7.03 34.78
N GLY A 618 10.90 8.15 34.26
CA GLY A 618 12.15 8.23 33.51
C GLY A 618 12.99 9.44 33.93
N ASP A 619 14.30 9.42 33.67
CA ASP A 619 15.20 10.48 34.16
C ASP A 619 15.25 11.75 33.27
N VAL A 620 15.61 12.87 33.89
CA VAL A 620 15.68 14.18 33.24
C VAL A 620 16.76 14.21 32.15
N ALA A 621 17.85 13.45 32.26
CA ALA A 621 18.92 13.44 31.26
C ALA A 621 18.45 12.80 29.94
N THR A 622 17.62 11.75 30.04
CA THR A 622 16.96 11.09 28.92
C THR A 622 15.98 12.05 28.23
N VAL A 623 15.15 12.76 28.98
CA VAL A 623 14.24 13.79 28.44
C VAL A 623 15.02 14.90 27.73
N LEU A 624 16.09 15.42 28.35
CA LEU A 624 16.92 16.48 27.75
C LEU A 624 17.69 16.02 26.51
N ALA A 625 18.01 14.72 26.38
CA ALA A 625 18.69 14.15 25.22
C ALA A 625 17.81 14.04 23.97
N GLU A 626 16.48 13.97 24.12
CA GLU A 626 15.54 14.02 22.99
C GLU A 626 15.31 15.44 22.44
N LEU A 627 15.52 16.47 23.27
CA LEU A 627 15.30 17.87 22.90
C LEU A 627 16.33 18.36 21.87
N LYS A 628 15.85 19.17 20.92
CA LYS A 628 16.70 19.72 19.83
C LYS A 628 16.69 21.26 19.81
N PRO A 629 17.25 21.94 20.84
CA PRO A 629 17.31 23.39 20.87
C PRO A 629 18.37 23.95 19.91
N PHE A 630 18.09 25.12 19.35
CA PHE A 630 18.99 25.89 18.50
C PHE A 630 18.99 27.36 18.93
N CYS A 631 20.16 28.01 18.88
CA CYS A 631 20.26 29.41 19.29
C CYS A 631 20.01 30.33 18.09
N ARG A 632 19.13 31.32 18.25
CA ARG A 632 18.82 32.29 17.20
C ARG A 632 19.77 33.45 17.24
N LEU A 633 20.44 33.72 16.14
CA LEU A 633 21.40 34.82 16.01
C LEU A 633 20.77 36.02 15.32
N ILE A 634 21.17 37.22 15.76
CA ILE A 634 20.92 38.47 15.04
C ILE A 634 21.61 38.37 13.69
N SER A 635 20.85 38.56 12.62
CA SER A 635 21.33 38.52 11.24
C SER A 635 20.88 39.78 10.49
N SER A 636 21.56 40.12 9.39
CA SER A 636 21.19 41.33 8.64
C SER A 636 19.77 41.27 8.11
N SER A 637 19.01 42.31 8.41
CA SER A 637 17.66 42.57 7.90
C SER A 637 17.64 43.53 6.73
N LYS A 638 18.81 43.89 6.17
CA LYS A 638 18.95 44.66 4.94
C LYS A 638 18.13 43.99 3.83
N GLY A 639 17.34 44.77 3.11
CA GLY A 639 16.48 44.27 2.03
C GLY A 639 15.16 43.63 2.46
N SER A 640 14.82 43.58 3.76
CA SER A 640 13.51 43.11 4.27
C SER A 640 12.49 44.24 4.47
N ASP A 641 11.20 43.93 4.28
CA ASP A 641 10.10 44.88 4.51
C ASP A 641 9.70 45.01 5.99
N LYS A 642 9.98 43.97 6.78
CA LYS A 642 9.87 44.02 8.25
C LYS A 642 11.11 43.39 8.86
N PRO A 643 12.06 44.16 9.41
CA PRO A 643 13.21 43.61 10.12
C PRO A 643 12.77 42.91 11.41
N PHE A 644 13.36 41.75 11.71
CA PHE A 644 13.15 41.03 12.98
C PHE A 644 14.38 41.06 13.91
N SER A 645 15.52 41.53 13.41
CA SER A 645 16.80 41.71 14.11
C SER A 645 16.74 42.68 15.30
N THR A 646 15.69 43.50 15.39
CA THR A 646 15.40 44.41 16.52
C THR A 646 14.48 43.80 17.59
N HIS A 647 14.01 42.57 17.38
CA HIS A 647 13.01 41.91 18.24
C HIS A 647 13.37 40.48 18.63
N PHE A 648 14.19 39.79 17.84
CA PHE A 648 14.50 38.37 18.01
C PHE A 648 15.95 38.04 17.64
N GLY A 649 16.46 36.98 18.28
CA GLY A 649 17.84 36.55 18.19
C GLY A 649 18.79 37.36 19.09
N VAL A 650 19.96 36.79 19.32
CA VAL A 650 21.02 37.35 20.17
C VAL A 650 22.30 37.65 19.38
N SER A 651 23.18 38.48 19.93
CA SER A 651 24.54 38.61 19.41
C SER A 651 25.35 37.34 19.68
N THR A 652 26.46 37.19 18.97
CA THR A 652 27.42 36.09 19.13
C THR A 652 27.87 35.90 20.58
N GLU A 653 28.21 36.99 21.26
CA GLU A 653 28.71 37.00 22.66
C GLU A 653 27.66 36.55 23.68
N VAL A 654 26.37 36.68 23.34
CA VAL A 654 25.25 36.24 24.17
C VAL A 654 24.82 34.82 23.81
N ALA A 655 24.90 34.43 22.52
CA ALA A 655 24.71 33.06 22.08
C ALA A 655 25.69 32.10 22.76
N PHE A 656 26.98 32.48 22.84
CA PHE A 656 27.99 31.71 23.56
C PHE A 656 27.57 31.45 25.01
N LYS A 657 27.19 32.50 25.75
CA LYS A 657 26.75 32.39 27.17
C LYS A 657 25.51 31.51 27.35
N ILE A 658 24.54 31.60 26.43
CA ILE A 658 23.33 30.74 26.45
C ILE A 658 23.71 29.28 26.25
N ILE A 659 24.55 28.99 25.26
CA ILE A 659 24.91 27.62 24.88
C ILE A 659 25.85 26.99 25.94
N GLU A 660 26.80 27.75 26.50
CA GLU A 660 27.65 27.29 27.60
C GLU A 660 26.84 26.99 28.86
N LYS A 661 25.92 27.87 29.26
CA LYS A 661 25.05 27.65 30.41
C LYS A 661 24.19 26.40 30.21
N ALA A 662 23.45 26.31 29.10
CA ALA A 662 22.64 25.15 28.77
C ALA A 662 23.44 23.83 28.80
N LYS A 663 24.67 23.83 28.23
CA LYS A 663 25.58 22.68 28.27
C LYS A 663 26.00 22.31 29.70
N SER A 664 26.19 23.28 30.60
CA SER A 664 26.48 23.02 32.02
C SER A 664 25.29 22.40 32.78
N ASP A 665 24.06 22.63 32.31
CA ASP A 665 22.82 22.04 32.83
C ASP A 665 22.38 20.76 32.09
N GLY A 666 23.22 20.24 31.19
CA GLY A 666 22.98 19.00 30.42
C GLY A 666 22.21 19.17 29.09
N LEU A 667 21.68 20.36 28.80
CA LEU A 667 20.93 20.63 27.56
C LEU A 667 21.88 20.94 26.39
N THR A 668 22.00 20.00 25.44
CA THR A 668 22.91 20.15 24.30
C THR A 668 22.23 20.79 23.09
N PHE A 669 22.77 21.93 22.63
CA PHE A 669 22.31 22.61 21.42
C PHE A 669 22.69 21.85 20.16
N VAL A 670 21.73 21.66 19.25
CA VAL A 670 21.95 20.95 17.98
C VAL A 670 22.42 21.87 16.85
N GLY A 671 22.32 23.19 17.02
CA GLY A 671 22.69 24.14 15.97
C GLY A 671 22.23 25.57 16.22
N LEU A 672 22.10 26.33 15.14
CA LEU A 672 21.82 27.78 15.15
C LEU A 672 20.73 28.14 14.13
N SER A 673 20.10 29.30 14.34
CA SER A 673 19.27 29.95 13.33
C SER A 673 19.62 31.42 13.08
N GLY A 674 19.20 31.96 11.93
CA GLY A 674 19.40 33.36 11.57
C GLY A 674 18.23 33.92 10.78
N TYR A 675 17.43 34.79 11.40
CA TYR A 675 16.15 35.26 10.84
C TYR A 675 16.25 36.73 10.38
N ARG A 676 16.01 36.98 9.08
CA ARG A 676 16.43 38.21 8.35
C ARG A 676 15.30 39.19 8.02
N GLY A 677 14.18 39.11 8.72
CA GLY A 677 12.95 39.88 8.41
C GLY A 677 11.96 39.15 7.49
N THR A 678 10.80 39.76 7.21
CA THR A 678 9.83 39.27 6.20
C THR A 678 10.12 39.91 4.84
N GLN A 679 9.88 39.19 3.74
CA GLN A 679 10.13 39.64 2.36
C GLN A 679 11.56 40.21 2.17
N ASN A 680 12.57 39.44 2.56
CA ASN A 680 13.94 39.81 2.28
C ASN A 680 14.33 39.35 0.86
N LEU A 681 14.71 40.29 0.00
CA LEU A 681 15.18 40.02 -1.36
C LEU A 681 16.72 40.08 -1.49
N ALA A 682 17.45 40.37 -0.42
CA ALA A 682 18.91 40.51 -0.45
C ALA A 682 19.62 39.16 -0.21
N LYS A 683 20.46 38.76 -1.15
CA LYS A 683 21.26 37.52 -1.09
C LYS A 683 22.41 37.58 -0.07
N ASP A 684 22.94 38.76 0.21
CA ASP A 684 24.09 38.94 1.11
C ASP A 684 23.84 38.40 2.54
N ALA A 685 22.61 38.48 3.01
CA ALA A 685 22.19 37.96 4.30
C ALA A 685 22.17 36.41 4.39
N PHE A 686 22.30 35.66 3.28
CA PHE A 686 22.57 34.21 3.31
C PHE A 686 24.05 33.93 3.56
N VAL A 687 24.93 34.60 2.82
CA VAL A 687 26.39 34.52 2.97
C VAL A 687 26.84 34.99 4.35
N GLN A 688 26.17 36.01 4.91
CA GLN A 688 26.44 36.45 6.27
C GLN A 688 26.04 35.41 7.31
N PHE A 689 24.92 34.71 7.16
CA PHE A 689 24.52 33.64 8.09
C PHE A 689 25.47 32.45 8.02
N SER A 690 25.86 32.00 6.81
CA SER A 690 26.81 30.88 6.68
C SER A 690 28.20 31.23 7.24
N LYS A 691 28.63 32.50 7.15
CA LYS A 691 29.83 32.98 7.87
C LYS A 691 29.62 32.92 9.39
N LEU A 692 28.56 33.55 9.91
CA LEU A 692 28.28 33.62 11.35
C LEU A 692 28.18 32.22 11.99
N PHE A 693 27.60 31.25 11.25
CA PHE A 693 27.51 29.85 11.65
C PHE A 693 28.88 29.16 11.76
N ARG A 694 29.82 29.50 10.86
CA ARG A 694 31.21 29.00 10.88
C ARG A 694 32.02 29.65 12.00
N ASP A 695 31.91 30.97 12.15
CA ASP A 695 32.56 31.74 13.22
C ASP A 695 32.18 31.14 14.60
N VAL A 696 30.87 30.93 14.87
CA VAL A 696 30.38 30.34 16.13
C VAL A 696 30.74 28.86 16.31
N LYS A 697 30.86 28.05 15.24
CA LYS A 697 31.39 26.67 15.32
C LYS A 697 32.85 26.66 15.76
N GLY A 698 33.66 27.58 15.23
CA GLY A 698 35.09 27.67 15.50
C GLY A 698 35.39 27.90 16.98
N GLU A 699 34.58 28.72 17.66
CA GLU A 699 34.80 29.09 19.06
C GLU A 699 34.17 28.09 20.07
N LEU A 700 33.01 27.48 19.78
CA LEU A 700 32.33 26.58 20.74
C LEU A 700 32.78 25.11 20.69
N GLY A 701 33.39 24.64 19.59
CA GLY A 701 33.76 23.22 19.42
C GLY A 701 32.59 22.23 19.40
N ILE A 702 31.35 22.71 19.23
CA ILE A 702 30.13 21.87 19.22
C ILE A 702 29.92 21.24 17.84
N LYS A 703 29.54 19.96 17.82
CA LYS A 703 29.08 19.25 16.61
C LYS A 703 27.69 19.75 16.20
N MET A 704 27.64 20.91 15.54
CA MET A 704 26.40 21.46 14.97
C MET A 704 25.85 20.51 13.89
N LYS A 705 24.60 20.09 14.09
CA LYS A 705 23.83 19.20 13.21
C LYS A 705 22.65 19.90 12.52
N LEU A 706 22.35 21.15 12.88
CA LEU A 706 21.23 21.93 12.34
C LEU A 706 21.64 23.35 11.93
N ALA A 707 21.30 23.75 10.70
CA ALA A 707 21.35 25.14 10.24
C ALA A 707 19.95 25.60 9.81
N ASN A 708 19.37 26.57 10.53
CA ASN A 708 18.02 27.07 10.26
C ASN A 708 18.05 28.54 9.78
N ILE A 709 17.75 28.78 8.50
CA ILE A 709 17.75 30.13 7.92
C ILE A 709 16.48 30.96 8.21
N GLY A 710 15.63 30.48 9.13
CA GLY A 710 14.37 31.11 9.47
C GLY A 710 13.47 31.25 8.24
N GLY A 711 12.59 32.25 8.25
CA GLY A 711 11.79 32.63 7.09
C GLY A 711 12.40 33.77 6.28
N GLY A 712 11.53 34.58 5.68
CA GLY A 712 11.90 35.79 4.93
C GLY A 712 11.77 35.69 3.41
N TRP A 713 11.62 34.47 2.88
CA TRP A 713 11.37 34.16 1.46
C TRP A 713 10.35 35.07 0.76
N ALA A 714 10.53 35.20 -0.57
CA ALA A 714 9.61 35.94 -1.42
C ALA A 714 8.23 35.25 -1.48
N GLY A 715 7.17 36.04 -1.23
CA GLY A 715 5.76 35.67 -1.42
C GLY A 715 5.14 36.48 -2.55
N ILE A 716 3.93 37.02 -2.34
CA ILE A 716 3.49 38.23 -3.05
C ILE A 716 4.25 39.41 -2.47
N SER A 717 4.79 40.30 -3.31
CA SER A 717 5.56 41.48 -2.89
C SER A 717 5.14 42.76 -3.62
N THR A 718 5.55 43.90 -3.07
CA THR A 718 5.11 45.26 -3.43
C THR A 718 6.05 45.99 -4.39
N LYS A 719 7.12 45.30 -4.81
CA LYS A 719 8.20 45.76 -5.67
C LYS A 719 8.24 44.86 -6.90
N ASP A 720 9.05 45.21 -7.90
CA ASP A 720 9.42 44.33 -9.01
C ASP A 720 10.27 43.13 -8.51
N ALA A 721 9.59 42.18 -7.85
CA ALA A 721 10.19 40.97 -7.31
C ALA A 721 10.28 39.90 -8.40
N PRO A 722 11.36 39.08 -8.43
CA PRO A 722 11.42 37.91 -9.31
C PRO A 722 10.28 36.94 -9.02
N SER A 723 10.01 35.99 -9.92
CA SER A 723 9.02 34.97 -9.61
C SER A 723 9.44 34.17 -8.36
N PHE A 724 8.45 33.61 -7.68
CA PHE A 724 8.66 32.75 -6.51
C PHE A 724 9.73 31.67 -6.78
N THR A 725 9.74 31.09 -7.98
CA THR A 725 10.71 30.09 -8.41
C THR A 725 12.09 30.70 -8.56
N ASP A 726 12.23 31.82 -9.28
CA ASP A 726 13.54 32.39 -9.64
C ASP A 726 14.30 32.89 -8.42
N TYR A 727 13.61 33.58 -7.50
CA TYR A 727 14.24 34.03 -6.27
C TYR A 727 14.50 32.88 -5.29
N ASN A 728 13.46 32.12 -4.90
CA ASN A 728 13.61 31.15 -3.82
C ASN A 728 14.49 29.95 -4.22
N LYS A 729 14.49 29.52 -5.50
CA LYS A 729 15.38 28.44 -5.96
C LYS A 729 16.84 28.88 -5.92
N THR A 730 17.20 29.95 -6.62
CA THR A 730 18.61 30.40 -6.68
C THR A 730 19.16 30.68 -5.28
N THR A 731 18.30 31.14 -4.36
CA THR A 731 18.63 31.39 -2.96
C THR A 731 18.84 30.10 -2.14
N MET A 732 18.11 29.01 -2.44
CA MET A 732 18.39 27.67 -1.89
C MET A 732 19.69 27.09 -2.47
N ASP A 733 19.96 27.31 -3.76
CA ASP A 733 21.20 26.88 -4.43
C ASP A 733 22.43 27.60 -3.82
N ASP A 734 22.35 28.93 -3.63
CA ASP A 734 23.37 29.74 -2.93
C ASP A 734 23.60 29.26 -1.48
N PHE A 735 22.53 28.98 -0.73
CA PHE A 735 22.61 28.51 0.65
C PHE A 735 23.23 27.12 0.77
N SER A 736 22.85 26.20 -0.11
CA SER A 736 23.39 24.84 -0.17
C SER A 736 24.88 24.86 -0.52
N SER A 737 25.26 25.69 -1.50
CA SER A 737 26.66 25.88 -1.91
C SER A 737 27.52 26.41 -0.76
N ALA A 738 26.98 27.28 0.10
CA ALA A 738 27.67 27.84 1.27
C ALA A 738 27.93 26.82 2.41
N PHE A 739 27.50 25.56 2.26
CA PHE A 739 27.77 24.44 3.17
C PHE A 739 28.26 23.16 2.45
N ALA A 740 28.61 23.24 1.15
CA ALA A 740 29.03 22.06 0.37
C ALA A 740 30.37 21.43 0.83
N ASP A 741 31.21 22.21 1.52
CA ASP A 741 32.48 21.81 2.14
C ASP A 741 32.33 21.35 3.61
N TRP A 742 31.10 21.20 4.11
CA TRP A 742 30.87 20.97 5.54
C TRP A 742 31.16 19.54 5.98
N ASP A 743 32.16 19.38 6.85
CA ASP A 743 32.47 18.11 7.50
C ASP A 743 31.32 17.64 8.43
N GLY A 744 30.71 16.50 8.08
CA GLY A 744 29.63 15.83 8.80
C GLY A 744 28.21 16.13 8.28
N LYS A 745 27.24 15.28 8.66
CA LYS A 745 25.83 15.43 8.23
C LYS A 745 25.17 16.64 8.89
N LEU A 746 24.94 17.70 8.11
CA LEU A 746 24.23 18.92 8.51
C LEU A 746 22.78 18.90 8.00
N THR A 747 21.81 19.07 8.90
CA THR A 747 20.40 19.22 8.55
C THR A 747 20.10 20.70 8.29
N MET A 748 19.66 21.04 7.08
CA MET A 748 19.37 22.41 6.69
C MET A 748 17.84 22.64 6.71
N THR A 749 17.37 23.68 7.39
CA THR A 749 15.95 23.91 7.69
C THR A 749 15.55 25.38 7.53
N THR A 750 14.24 25.65 7.50
CA THR A 750 13.68 26.98 7.24
C THR A 750 12.22 27.09 7.71
N GLU A 751 11.74 28.33 7.92
CA GLU A 751 10.44 28.67 8.52
C GLU A 751 9.57 29.52 7.54
N PRO A 752 9.13 28.97 6.39
CA PRO A 752 8.50 29.73 5.31
C PRO A 752 7.02 30.11 5.56
N GLY A 753 6.75 31.04 6.49
CA GLY A 753 5.39 31.53 6.75
C GLY A 753 4.70 32.21 5.54
N ARG A 754 5.04 33.48 5.27
CA ARG A 754 4.39 34.30 4.21
C ARG A 754 4.44 33.63 2.81
N ALA A 755 5.54 32.95 2.51
CA ALA A 755 5.79 32.33 1.21
C ALA A 755 4.86 31.14 0.92
N LEU A 756 4.50 30.32 1.92
CA LEU A 756 3.54 29.23 1.72
C LEU A 756 2.11 29.73 1.53
N ILE A 757 1.66 30.70 2.34
CA ILE A 757 0.21 31.00 2.46
C ILE A 757 -0.25 32.29 1.78
N SER A 758 0.62 33.21 1.36
CA SER A 758 0.18 34.51 0.78
C SER A 758 -0.72 34.37 -0.47
N LYS A 759 -0.48 33.36 -1.32
CA LYS A 759 -1.33 33.05 -2.48
C LYS A 759 -2.46 32.05 -2.20
N ALA A 760 -2.59 31.54 -0.97
CA ALA A 760 -3.50 30.45 -0.63
C ALA A 760 -4.93 30.89 -0.24
N GLY A 761 -5.21 32.19 -0.16
CA GLY A 761 -6.51 32.69 0.28
C GLY A 761 -6.80 34.12 -0.16
N TRP A 762 -8.10 34.42 -0.24
CA TRP A 762 -8.67 35.66 -0.76
C TRP A 762 -9.59 36.26 0.32
N LEU A 763 -9.61 37.58 0.46
CA LEU A 763 -10.55 38.27 1.35
C LEU A 763 -11.62 38.95 0.51
N GLN A 764 -12.87 38.52 0.67
CA GLN A 764 -14.02 39.17 0.06
C GLN A 764 -14.50 40.30 0.98
N ILE A 765 -14.68 41.50 0.41
CA ILE A 765 -15.07 42.72 1.11
C ILE A 765 -16.20 43.39 0.32
N HIS A 766 -17.15 44.00 1.01
CA HIS A 766 -18.25 44.74 0.41
C HIS A 766 -18.07 46.24 0.66
N VAL A 767 -18.45 47.08 -0.32
CA VAL A 767 -18.63 48.52 -0.09
C VAL A 767 -19.91 48.69 0.73
N ILE A 768 -19.81 49.36 1.88
CA ILE A 768 -20.94 49.63 2.78
C ILE A 768 -21.51 51.05 2.62
N ASN A 769 -20.70 52.00 2.14
CA ASN A 769 -21.13 53.37 1.86
C ASN A 769 -20.17 54.04 0.86
N ILE A 770 -20.67 55.00 0.07
CA ILE A 770 -19.87 55.91 -0.75
C ILE A 770 -20.36 57.34 -0.47
N SER A 771 -19.47 58.24 -0.06
CA SER A 771 -19.79 59.66 0.16
C SER A 771 -18.85 60.58 -0.62
N GLN A 772 -19.40 61.55 -1.33
CA GLN A 772 -18.64 62.62 -1.97
C GLN A 772 -18.61 63.86 -1.06
N PRO A 773 -17.48 64.59 -0.95
CA PRO A 773 -17.40 65.78 -0.08
C PRO A 773 -18.30 66.95 -0.52
N SER A 774 -18.65 67.03 -1.80
CA SER A 774 -19.58 68.03 -2.36
C SER A 774 -20.16 67.50 -3.68
N LEU A 775 -21.34 68.00 -4.05
CA LEU A 775 -22.03 67.71 -5.32
C LEU A 775 -21.37 68.39 -6.54
N ASN A 776 -20.42 69.31 -6.33
CA ASN A 776 -19.91 70.22 -7.36
C ASN A 776 -18.37 70.37 -7.31
N THR A 777 -17.65 69.38 -6.77
CA THR A 777 -16.18 69.37 -6.66
C THR A 777 -15.51 68.56 -7.76
N ASP A 778 -14.37 69.06 -8.25
CA ASP A 778 -13.41 68.27 -9.02
C ASP A 778 -12.87 67.11 -8.17
N LEU A 779 -13.12 65.89 -8.64
CA LEU A 779 -12.69 64.63 -8.02
C LEU A 779 -11.16 64.54 -7.86
N SER A 780 -10.38 65.23 -8.71
CA SER A 780 -8.91 65.27 -8.58
C SER A 780 -8.44 65.88 -7.25
N THR A 781 -9.21 66.82 -6.69
CA THR A 781 -8.91 67.50 -5.43
C THR A 781 -9.66 66.90 -4.23
N ASN A 782 -10.88 66.39 -4.49
CA ASN A 782 -11.80 65.86 -3.49
C ASN A 782 -12.27 64.45 -3.88
N PRO A 783 -11.41 63.42 -3.71
CA PRO A 783 -11.74 62.04 -4.05
C PRO A 783 -12.96 61.51 -3.28
N SER A 784 -13.66 60.56 -3.89
CA SER A 784 -14.82 59.91 -3.27
C SER A 784 -14.38 59.05 -2.08
N ARG A 785 -15.07 59.13 -0.94
CA ARG A 785 -14.78 58.29 0.23
C ARG A 785 -15.59 57.00 0.12
N VAL A 786 -14.90 55.86 0.09
CA VAL A 786 -15.51 54.54 -0.05
C VAL A 786 -15.26 53.77 1.24
N TYR A 787 -16.33 53.43 1.95
CA TYR A 787 -16.28 52.69 3.20
C TYR A 787 -16.49 51.20 2.93
N LEU A 788 -15.66 50.36 3.55
CA LEU A 788 -15.62 48.91 3.33
C LEU A 788 -16.07 48.12 4.56
N SER A 789 -16.59 46.91 4.34
CA SER A 789 -17.02 45.99 5.40
C SER A 789 -15.88 45.35 6.21
N ALA A 790 -14.62 45.65 5.87
CA ALA A 790 -13.42 45.22 6.56
C ALA A 790 -12.31 46.28 6.39
N GLY A 791 -11.38 46.34 7.33
CA GLY A 791 -10.35 47.39 7.39
C GLY A 791 -9.15 46.99 8.23
N THR A 792 -8.42 47.98 8.71
CA THR A 792 -7.16 47.88 9.47
C THR A 792 -7.28 46.93 10.66
N HIS A 793 -8.40 46.94 11.39
CA HIS A 793 -8.65 46.07 12.55
C HIS A 793 -9.22 44.67 12.21
N HIS A 794 -9.48 44.41 10.93
CA HIS A 794 -10.20 43.23 10.41
C HIS A 794 -9.38 42.49 9.35
N GLY A 795 -8.07 42.38 9.57
CA GLY A 795 -7.14 41.62 8.74
C GLY A 795 -6.42 42.40 7.64
N LEU A 796 -6.67 43.70 7.49
CA LEU A 796 -5.90 44.58 6.59
C LEU A 796 -4.82 45.40 7.33
N LYS A 797 -4.42 45.00 8.55
CA LYS A 797 -3.45 45.74 9.39
C LYS A 797 -2.07 45.95 8.73
N GLU A 798 -1.72 45.16 7.71
CA GLU A 798 -0.50 45.35 6.93
C GLU A 798 -0.66 46.30 5.72
N GLY A 799 -1.87 46.69 5.34
CA GLY A 799 -2.16 47.42 4.08
C GLY A 799 -1.49 48.79 3.94
N SER A 800 -1.26 49.48 5.05
CA SER A 800 -0.50 50.74 5.09
C SER A 800 1.02 50.57 4.95
N LYS A 801 1.52 49.33 4.84
CA LYS A 801 2.95 48.98 4.73
C LYS A 801 3.23 47.95 3.62
N ILE A 802 2.20 47.25 3.15
CA ILE A 802 2.27 46.24 2.09
C ILE A 802 1.09 46.49 1.16
N SER A 803 1.38 46.91 -0.07
CA SER A 803 0.40 47.01 -1.14
C SER A 803 -0.30 45.66 -1.35
N PHE A 804 -1.57 45.58 -0.98
CA PHE A 804 -2.44 44.56 -1.52
C PHE A 804 -2.82 44.95 -2.93
N GLU A 805 -2.88 43.95 -3.78
CA GLU A 805 -3.51 44.00 -5.09
C GLU A 805 -5.08 44.09 -4.82
N TRP A 806 -5.95 44.75 -5.65
CA TRP A 806 -7.42 45.03 -5.43
C TRP A 806 -8.43 44.69 -6.59
N HIS A 807 -9.40 43.76 -6.47
CA HIS A 807 -10.27 43.27 -7.58
C HIS A 807 -11.73 43.68 -7.35
N THR A 808 -12.42 43.99 -8.43
CA THR A 808 -13.87 44.19 -8.48
C THR A 808 -14.55 43.12 -9.35
N CYS A 809 -15.85 42.92 -9.16
CA CYS A 809 -16.67 41.97 -9.94
C CYS A 809 -17.31 42.58 -11.19
N HIS A 810 -16.92 43.80 -11.57
CA HIS A 810 -17.47 44.55 -12.71
C HIS A 810 -16.40 44.73 -13.79
N PRO A 811 -16.77 44.85 -15.08
CA PRO A 811 -15.83 45.18 -16.14
C PRO A 811 -15.16 46.55 -15.92
N PRO A 812 -13.98 46.82 -16.50
CA PRO A 812 -13.36 48.14 -16.48
C PRO A 812 -14.29 49.19 -17.12
N GLY A 813 -14.89 50.04 -16.28
CA GLY A 813 -15.69 51.19 -16.67
C GLY A 813 -14.93 52.50 -16.51
N THR A 814 -15.66 53.62 -16.42
CA THR A 814 -15.07 54.91 -16.03
C THR A 814 -14.60 54.86 -14.58
N THR A 815 -13.28 54.88 -14.38
CA THR A 815 -12.64 54.97 -13.06
C THR A 815 -12.63 56.42 -12.56
N GLY A 816 -12.42 56.61 -11.26
CA GLY A 816 -12.28 57.92 -10.64
C GLY A 816 -11.61 57.81 -9.26
N PRO A 817 -10.92 58.87 -8.80
CA PRO A 817 -10.10 58.82 -7.60
C PRO A 817 -10.96 58.66 -6.33
N CYS A 818 -10.52 57.77 -5.45
CA CYS A 818 -11.20 57.45 -4.20
C CYS A 818 -10.22 57.19 -3.05
N VAL A 819 -10.72 57.26 -1.82
CA VAL A 819 -9.99 56.88 -0.60
C VAL A 819 -10.77 55.76 0.09
N LEU A 820 -10.09 54.65 0.39
CA LEU A 820 -10.70 53.47 1.00
C LEU A 820 -10.59 53.52 2.53
N TYR A 821 -11.73 53.47 3.21
CA TYR A 821 -11.86 53.42 4.66
C TYR A 821 -12.42 52.07 5.10
N GLY A 822 -12.06 51.60 6.28
CA GLY A 822 -12.72 50.48 6.94
C GLY A 822 -14.06 50.86 7.60
N PRO A 823 -14.65 49.93 8.36
CA PRO A 823 -15.98 50.10 8.96
C PRO A 823 -15.98 50.75 10.35
N THR A 824 -14.81 51.09 10.92
CA THR A 824 -14.70 51.54 12.32
C THR A 824 -14.72 53.07 12.46
N CYS A 825 -14.79 53.56 13.70
CA CYS A 825 -14.70 54.99 14.00
C CYS A 825 -13.26 55.47 14.28
N ASP A 826 -12.26 54.62 14.03
CA ASP A 826 -10.85 54.96 14.18
C ASP A 826 -10.38 55.81 12.98
N SER A 827 -9.67 56.90 13.24
CA SER A 827 -9.07 57.74 12.19
C SER A 827 -8.01 57.00 11.37
N ASP A 828 -7.42 55.95 11.95
CA ASP A 828 -6.34 55.16 11.35
C ASP A 828 -6.88 53.92 10.58
N ASP A 829 -8.21 53.77 10.46
CA ASP A 829 -8.86 52.74 9.63
C ASP A 829 -8.89 53.13 8.14
N ILE A 830 -7.77 53.65 7.63
CA ILE A 830 -7.55 54.05 6.24
C ILE A 830 -6.71 52.97 5.55
N ILE A 831 -7.20 52.48 4.40
CA ILE A 831 -6.67 51.30 3.73
C ILE A 831 -5.80 51.68 2.51
N LEU A 832 -6.19 52.72 1.76
CA LEU A 832 -5.40 53.29 0.66
C LEU A 832 -5.38 54.81 0.72
N GLY A 833 -4.22 55.39 0.40
CA GLY A 833 -3.99 56.84 0.28
C GLY A 833 -4.50 57.44 -1.05
N LYS A 834 -4.21 58.72 -1.27
CA LYS A 834 -4.84 59.57 -2.31
C LYS A 834 -4.58 59.18 -3.78
N ASP A 835 -3.63 58.29 -4.06
CA ASP A 835 -3.09 58.07 -5.42
C ASP A 835 -3.70 56.87 -6.17
N ALA A 836 -4.88 56.39 -5.74
CA ALA A 836 -5.60 55.27 -6.34
C ALA A 836 -6.22 55.65 -7.70
N ASN A 837 -5.55 55.29 -8.81
CA ASN A 837 -5.97 55.59 -10.18
C ASN A 837 -6.86 54.49 -10.81
N GLY A 838 -7.22 53.45 -10.05
CA GLY A 838 -8.30 52.52 -10.39
C GLY A 838 -7.92 51.39 -11.36
N ASN A 839 -6.66 50.97 -11.41
CA ASN A 839 -6.15 49.90 -12.28
C ASN A 839 -5.41 48.77 -11.50
N GLU A 840 -5.76 48.56 -10.23
CA GLU A 840 -5.22 47.53 -9.32
C GLU A 840 -6.12 46.23 -9.29
N LYS A 841 -5.69 45.05 -8.71
CA LYS A 841 -6.31 43.66 -8.87
C LYS A 841 -6.20 42.65 -7.67
N ILE A 842 -7.21 42.04 -6.99
CA ILE A 842 -7.07 41.38 -5.63
C ILE A 842 -6.19 40.12 -5.50
N TYR A 843 -5.22 40.16 -4.58
CA TYR A 843 -4.60 38.99 -3.97
C TYR A 843 -4.13 39.21 -2.51
N GLY A 844 -4.53 38.32 -1.60
CA GLY A 844 -3.57 37.71 -0.66
C GLY A 844 -3.33 38.23 0.78
N PRO A 845 -4.31 38.69 1.58
CA PRO A 845 -4.11 38.88 3.04
C PRO A 845 -4.12 37.56 3.84
N ALA A 846 -4.03 36.40 3.18
CA ALA A 846 -4.01 35.09 3.84
C ALA A 846 -2.78 34.90 4.75
N ALA A 847 -1.67 35.56 4.43
CA ALA A 847 -0.56 35.74 5.37
C ALA A 847 -0.85 36.93 6.28
N TYR A 848 -0.90 36.69 7.59
CA TYR A 848 -1.06 37.69 8.67
C TYR A 848 -2.38 38.47 8.70
N GLY A 849 -3.35 38.23 7.82
CA GLY A 849 -4.69 38.84 7.92
C GLY A 849 -5.53 38.22 9.05
N PRO A 850 -6.03 36.98 8.90
CA PRO A 850 -6.90 36.35 9.91
C PRO A 850 -6.33 36.30 11.33
N SER A 851 -5.01 36.18 11.47
CA SER A 851 -4.30 36.17 12.75
C SER A 851 -4.19 37.54 13.45
N TYR A 852 -4.52 38.63 12.75
CA TYR A 852 -4.55 40.00 13.28
C TYR A 852 -5.98 40.59 13.35
N CYS A 853 -7.01 39.79 13.07
CA CYS A 853 -8.40 40.25 13.18
C CYS A 853 -8.81 40.45 14.64
N THR A 854 -9.57 41.51 14.89
CA THR A 854 -10.22 41.80 16.17
C THR A 854 -11.73 41.96 15.97
N SER A 855 -12.48 42.21 17.05
CA SER A 855 -13.91 42.58 17.00
C SER A 855 -14.14 44.07 17.31
N PHE A 856 -13.24 44.95 16.86
CA PHE A 856 -13.31 46.39 17.18
C PHE A 856 -14.56 47.03 16.57
N ASN A 857 -15.15 48.02 17.26
CA ASN A 857 -16.49 48.55 16.99
C ASN A 857 -17.61 47.49 16.90
N SER A 858 -17.43 46.32 17.52
CA SER A 858 -18.34 45.16 17.43
C SER A 858 -18.51 44.60 16.00
N VAL A 859 -17.66 44.99 15.06
CA VAL A 859 -17.61 44.40 13.72
C VAL A 859 -16.90 43.05 13.85
N PRO A 860 -17.52 41.93 13.43
CA PRO A 860 -16.92 40.61 13.61
C PRO A 860 -15.74 40.39 12.63
N PRO A 861 -14.71 39.62 13.02
CA PRO A 861 -13.67 39.13 12.11
C PRO A 861 -14.25 38.53 10.82
N PRO A 862 -13.67 38.80 9.63
CA PRO A 862 -14.07 38.17 8.39
C PRO A 862 -14.04 36.65 8.49
N LYS A 863 -15.16 36.01 8.13
CA LYS A 863 -15.33 34.55 8.25
C LYS A 863 -14.34 33.83 7.34
N VAL A 864 -13.29 33.23 7.92
CA VAL A 864 -12.35 32.38 7.19
C VAL A 864 -13.09 31.17 6.64
N ILE A 865 -13.19 31.09 5.31
CA ILE A 865 -13.68 29.92 4.60
C ILE A 865 -12.46 29.26 3.96
N TYR A 866 -12.00 28.17 4.56
CA TYR A 866 -10.93 27.35 3.97
C TYR A 866 -11.44 26.70 2.69
N VAL A 867 -11.12 27.31 1.54
CA VAL A 867 -11.31 26.70 0.21
C VAL A 867 -10.19 25.68 -0.03
N ASN A 868 -10.12 24.67 0.85
CA ASN A 868 -9.25 23.53 0.62
C ASN A 868 -9.80 22.81 -0.62
N TYR A 869 -9.03 22.81 -1.71
CA TYR A 869 -9.50 22.33 -3.02
C TYR A 869 -9.91 20.84 -3.01
N GLU A 870 -9.43 20.08 -2.02
CA GLU A 870 -9.80 18.69 -1.77
C GLU A 870 -10.81 18.49 -0.62
N GLN A 871 -11.38 19.55 -0.02
CA GLN A 871 -12.26 19.42 1.16
C GLN A 871 -13.46 20.38 1.22
N SER A 872 -13.35 21.65 0.83
CA SER A 872 -14.54 22.53 0.73
C SER A 872 -15.51 22.09 -0.38
N MET A 873 -14.99 21.35 -1.37
CA MET A 873 -15.78 20.67 -2.41
C MET A 873 -16.31 19.30 -1.94
N ILE A 874 -15.75 18.72 -0.87
CA ILE A 874 -16.32 17.56 -0.16
C ILE A 874 -17.58 18.00 0.59
N ASP A 875 -17.47 19.00 1.46
CA ASP A 875 -18.55 19.30 2.42
C ASP A 875 -19.75 20.04 1.82
N ARG A 876 -19.65 20.56 0.59
CA ARG A 876 -20.75 21.32 -0.07
C ARG A 876 -21.15 20.91 -1.50
N TYR A 877 -20.44 19.99 -2.15
CA TYR A 877 -20.78 19.53 -3.52
C TYR A 877 -20.57 18.02 -3.77
N LEU A 878 -20.48 17.20 -2.72
CA LEU A 878 -20.10 15.79 -2.81
C LEU A 878 -21.16 14.79 -2.31
N ILE A 879 -22.24 15.29 -1.71
CA ILE A 879 -23.10 14.47 -0.85
C ILE A 879 -24.05 13.54 -1.65
N SER A 880 -24.40 13.86 -2.90
CA SER A 880 -25.32 13.05 -3.73
C SER A 880 -24.93 12.83 -5.21
N SER A 881 -23.73 13.21 -5.67
CA SER A 881 -23.39 13.21 -7.12
C SER A 881 -22.17 12.36 -7.53
N ILE A 882 -22.21 11.80 -8.75
CA ILE A 882 -21.11 11.01 -9.35
C ILE A 882 -19.77 11.77 -9.33
N PRO A 883 -19.67 13.06 -9.75
CA PRO A 883 -18.41 13.79 -9.70
C PRO A 883 -17.81 13.88 -8.29
N GLY A 884 -18.65 13.73 -7.25
CA GLY A 884 -18.20 13.64 -5.88
C GLY A 884 -17.48 12.33 -5.55
N ILE A 885 -18.07 11.19 -5.93
CA ILE A 885 -17.46 9.86 -5.75
C ILE A 885 -16.15 9.76 -6.54
N MET A 886 -16.13 10.28 -7.77
CA MET A 886 -14.93 10.31 -8.63
C MET A 886 -13.77 11.11 -8.03
N ARG A 887 -14.05 12.20 -7.30
CA ARG A 887 -13.01 12.96 -6.57
C ARG A 887 -12.41 12.15 -5.42
N LEU A 888 -13.22 11.43 -4.65
CA LEU A 888 -12.72 10.57 -3.57
C LEU A 888 -11.87 9.42 -4.11
N LEU A 889 -12.31 8.74 -5.17
CA LEU A 889 -11.52 7.67 -5.83
C LEU A 889 -10.17 8.20 -6.35
N THR A 890 -10.17 9.39 -6.95
CA THR A 890 -8.93 10.04 -7.43
C THR A 890 -7.99 10.38 -6.28
N ALA A 891 -8.53 10.92 -5.16
CA ALA A 891 -7.74 11.23 -3.97
C ALA A 891 -7.16 9.95 -3.32
N LEU A 892 -7.97 8.90 -3.14
CA LEU A 892 -7.54 7.60 -2.61
C LEU A 892 -6.43 6.97 -3.47
N ALA A 893 -6.57 6.99 -4.81
CA ALA A 893 -5.57 6.45 -5.72
C ALA A 893 -4.28 7.30 -5.80
N LYS A 894 -4.39 8.62 -5.62
CA LYS A 894 -3.26 9.55 -5.48
C LYS A 894 -2.50 9.27 -4.17
N GLU A 895 -3.22 9.08 -3.07
CA GLU A 895 -2.66 8.78 -1.76
C GLU A 895 -1.98 7.40 -1.73
N TYR A 896 -2.60 6.37 -2.33
CA TYR A 896 -1.98 5.03 -2.46
C TYR A 896 -0.64 5.12 -3.19
N LYS A 897 -0.62 5.85 -4.32
CA LYS A 897 0.60 6.09 -5.08
C LYS A 897 1.63 6.92 -4.31
N ARG A 898 1.24 7.73 -3.32
CA ARG A 898 2.17 8.47 -2.45
C ARG A 898 2.82 7.55 -1.43
N VAL A 899 2.02 6.83 -0.63
CA VAL A 899 2.52 5.90 0.40
C VAL A 899 3.38 4.80 -0.24
N ALA A 900 2.87 4.13 -1.28
CA ALA A 900 3.63 3.08 -1.98
C ALA A 900 4.91 3.61 -2.63
N ARG A 901 4.95 4.90 -3.06
CA ARG A 901 6.20 5.53 -3.51
C ARG A 901 7.15 5.79 -2.35
N GLN A 902 6.70 6.23 -1.18
CA GLN A 902 7.60 6.40 -0.04
C GLN A 902 8.20 5.06 0.42
N SER A 903 7.44 3.96 0.36
CA SER A 903 7.97 2.60 0.56
C SER A 903 9.04 2.18 -0.47
N LEU A 904 9.08 2.78 -1.66
CA LEU A 904 9.98 2.43 -2.78
C LEU A 904 11.11 3.44 -3.04
N CYS A 905 10.93 4.72 -2.71
CA CYS A 905 11.68 5.85 -3.28
C CYS A 905 12.79 6.40 -2.35
N LEU A 906 12.96 5.82 -1.16
CA LEU A 906 13.99 6.21 -0.17
C LEU A 906 15.42 5.76 -0.54
N MET A 907 15.71 5.51 -1.83
CA MET A 907 17.03 5.10 -2.35
C MET A 907 17.60 6.07 -3.39
N ASN A 908 17.06 7.29 -3.50
CA ASN A 908 17.59 8.37 -4.35
C ASN A 908 17.61 9.71 -3.59
N ASN A 909 18.51 9.84 -2.62
CA ASN A 909 19.06 11.08 -2.04
C ASN A 909 20.23 10.75 -1.10
#